data_AF-A0A843K4Q0-F1
#
_entry.id   AF-A0A843K4Q0-F1
#
_cell.length_a   1.000
_cell.length_b   1.000
_cell.length_c   1.000
_cell.angle_alpha   90.00
_cell.angle_beta   90.00
_cell.angle_gamma   90.00
#
_symmetry.space_group_name_H-M   'P 1'
#
loop_
_entity.id
_entity.type
_entity.pdbx_description
1 polymer ?
#
loop_
_entity_poly.entity_id
_entity_poly.type
_entity_poly.pdbx_seq_one_letter_code
_entity_poly.pdbx_strand_id
1 'polypeptide(L)'
;MRKHGFKPAAFMSYDHNDDWNDRLSKLRELLEISVRNHTGGKTFKIFQDKRDIKWGEDWKYRIKESLNEVTFFIPILTPSFFNSQYCRFELETFLNREKMVNRKDLILPIYYMDTPILDDDTKRENDPLAKEIRPRIYLDWRDFRNCAIESREFTSSPESKPIFDILDGFAKQIGDALSKAVITIHPHDQSANEGSTATFNIEANGDDLAYQWQQSIDGGKTFSNIPGATHSSYTTPILTSNYNGGVYRIIVKGGNNDCIASNHAALSIIKDAPLREVMDSKESKTTWVVDPKHKGEITTITKAISLAKAEDTIHVRPGIYDESLLIDKPLEIIGDGELGEIVIRTSGTSVVQFKSTFGCFSNMALQQLSGGNWPCVNISQGRLELHDCDITSHSSSCIAIGNAEPNIHDNIIHDGNDIGILLSKNSGGIIENNKIFGNALAGVEIRGKSNPRVLRNKIYDGKGPGILVSKGGSGIIENNEIYGNALGGVEIIDGGNPNVMRNEIHDGKGVGISICRKGKGNIEENEIYNNALEGVEIKEEGNPIIRRNKLRNGQSKGFTVSYGGLGTIEENEVFGHKRAGVEITEGGNPKVHHNRIHDGKDCGILISKNGAGIMEDNYIFNNAFPAVVISDGGNPILRRNLIYDGQDMGIFIYNKGMGLIEDNKIYNNNHAGVAISGKSNPKIRYNRISDGKLSGILIYKNGEGIIEDNTISGNAHSGVEITEEGNPTLYRNRIDHGKNVGILIAESGLGLIEDNDISNNAQAGVEIREFACPIMKGNRINKNGNYGIFIHDNGGGTIVKNDLRDNSHGPFELQDWDISSPPPNRPKLTVLDNLE
;
A
#
# COMPACT_ATOMS: atom_id res chain seq x y z
N MET A 1 16.73 -6.77 4.51
CA MET A 1 17.13 -5.38 4.82
C MET A 1 15.87 -4.52 4.89
N ARG A 2 15.50 -4.01 6.08
CA ARG A 2 14.34 -3.12 6.27
C ARG A 2 14.56 -1.80 5.51
N LYS A 3 13.62 -1.34 4.67
CA LYS A 3 13.49 0.08 4.35
C LYS A 3 12.30 0.62 5.15
N HIS A 4 12.60 1.32 6.24
CA HIS A 4 11.63 2.11 6.99
C HIS A 4 10.86 3.02 6.02
N GLY A 5 9.52 2.93 6.02
CA GLY A 5 8.70 4.01 5.46
C GLY A 5 9.02 5.28 6.24
N PHE A 6 9.62 6.27 5.57
CA PHE A 6 10.09 7.49 6.22
C PHE A 6 8.89 8.36 6.63
N LYS A 7 8.78 8.67 7.92
CA LYS A 7 7.81 9.64 8.44
C LYS A 7 8.09 11.03 7.83
N PRO A 8 7.07 11.80 7.41
CA PRO A 8 7.28 13.15 6.90
C PRO A 8 7.85 14.06 8.01
N ALA A 9 8.85 14.87 7.66
CA ALA A 9 9.51 15.81 8.56
C ALA A 9 8.74 17.14 8.68
N ALA A 10 7.97 17.51 7.66
CA ALA A 10 7.22 18.76 7.61
C ALA A 10 5.80 18.58 7.06
N PHE A 11 4.89 19.46 7.41
CA PHE A 11 3.55 19.58 6.83
C PHE A 11 3.44 20.91 6.06
N MET A 12 3.10 20.86 4.79
CA MET A 12 2.86 22.05 3.95
C MET A 12 1.37 22.36 3.89
N SER A 13 0.96 23.50 4.45
CA SER A 13 -0.43 23.95 4.52
C SER A 13 -0.70 25.04 3.50
N TYR A 14 -1.75 24.89 2.71
CA TYR A 14 -2.14 25.82 1.65
C TYR A 14 -3.64 25.67 1.34
N ASP A 15 -4.26 26.69 0.75
CA ASP A 15 -5.59 26.53 0.17
C ASP A 15 -5.46 25.81 -1.17
N HIS A 16 -6.23 24.75 -1.39
CA HIS A 16 -6.11 23.90 -2.57
C HIS A 16 -6.32 24.66 -3.89
N ASN A 17 -7.05 25.76 -3.87
CA ASN A 17 -7.24 26.59 -5.07
C ASN A 17 -5.95 27.31 -5.49
N ASP A 18 -4.95 27.38 -4.60
CA ASP A 18 -3.67 28.03 -4.86
C ASP A 18 -2.66 27.08 -5.57
N ASP A 19 -2.88 25.76 -5.60
CA ASP A 19 -2.02 24.78 -6.32
C ASP A 19 -2.48 24.55 -7.77
N TRP A 20 -2.48 25.62 -8.57
CA TRP A 20 -2.78 25.52 -10.00
C TRP A 20 -1.64 24.84 -10.77
N ASN A 21 -1.96 23.82 -11.56
CA ASN A 21 -1.02 23.06 -12.40
C ASN A 21 0.17 22.44 -11.62
N ASP A 22 -0.09 21.91 -10.42
CA ASP A 22 0.90 21.26 -9.55
C ASP A 22 2.12 22.15 -9.22
N ARG A 23 1.93 23.46 -9.12
CA ARG A 23 3.04 24.40 -8.90
C ARG A 23 3.59 24.34 -7.47
N LEU A 24 2.72 24.34 -6.46
CA LEU A 24 3.13 24.17 -5.05
C LEU A 24 3.68 22.77 -4.84
N SER A 25 3.14 21.81 -5.58
CA SER A 25 3.63 20.44 -5.67
C SER A 25 5.08 20.33 -6.17
N LYS A 26 5.42 21.04 -7.24
CA LYS A 26 6.81 21.13 -7.75
C LYS A 26 7.72 21.90 -6.78
N LEU A 27 7.22 22.97 -6.17
CA LEU A 27 7.95 23.74 -5.14
C LEU A 27 8.34 22.84 -3.95
N ARG A 28 7.40 22.02 -3.46
CA ARG A 28 7.67 21.03 -2.40
C ARG A 28 8.86 20.14 -2.74
N GLU A 29 8.90 19.57 -3.95
CA GLU A 29 9.98 18.68 -4.37
C GLU A 29 11.34 19.38 -4.40
N LEU A 30 11.37 20.63 -4.87
CA LEU A 30 12.59 21.45 -4.83
C LEU A 30 13.05 21.74 -3.39
N LEU A 31 12.13 22.01 -2.47
CA LEU A 31 12.45 22.21 -1.05
C LEU A 31 13.02 20.93 -0.43
N GLU A 32 12.42 19.76 -0.68
CA GLU A 32 12.95 18.47 -0.20
C GLU A 32 14.38 18.22 -0.69
N ILE A 33 14.66 18.51 -1.97
CA ILE A 33 15.99 18.35 -2.57
C ILE A 33 16.99 19.33 -1.95
N SER A 34 16.63 20.61 -1.83
CA SER A 34 17.51 21.65 -1.29
C SER A 34 17.88 21.35 0.16
N VAL A 35 16.90 21.02 1.00
CA VAL A 35 17.14 20.66 2.40
C VAL A 35 18.02 19.42 2.51
N ARG A 36 17.79 18.40 1.68
CA ARG A 36 18.63 17.21 1.66
C ARG A 36 20.08 17.54 1.31
N ASN A 37 20.32 18.42 0.34
CA ASN A 37 21.67 18.84 -0.04
C ASN A 37 22.35 19.62 1.09
N HIS A 38 21.62 20.54 1.72
CA HIS A 38 22.16 21.41 2.78
C HIS A 38 22.45 20.66 4.08
N THR A 39 21.62 19.67 4.43
CA THR A 39 21.73 18.90 5.68
C THR A 39 22.65 17.68 5.59
N GLY A 40 23.46 17.58 4.53
CA GLY A 40 24.41 16.47 4.36
C GLY A 40 23.74 15.14 4.03
N GLY A 41 22.59 15.16 3.35
CA GLY A 41 21.89 13.96 2.87
C GLY A 41 20.74 13.46 3.75
N LYS A 42 20.41 14.16 4.85
CA LYS A 42 19.27 13.79 5.71
C LYS A 42 17.96 13.86 4.94
N THR A 43 17.10 12.87 5.15
CA THR A 43 15.80 12.79 4.49
C THR A 43 14.84 13.82 5.10
N PHE A 44 14.45 14.82 4.31
CA PHE A 44 13.45 15.81 4.68
C PHE A 44 12.23 15.66 3.77
N LYS A 45 11.23 14.91 4.24
CA LYS A 45 9.99 14.68 3.49
C LYS A 45 8.91 15.67 3.93
N ILE A 46 8.27 16.30 2.97
CA ILE A 46 7.19 17.26 3.22
C ILE A 46 5.88 16.57 2.87
N PHE A 47 5.01 16.41 3.85
CA PHE A 47 3.63 16.01 3.63
C PHE A 47 2.87 17.17 3.00
N GLN A 48 2.15 16.88 1.91
CA GLN A 48 1.26 17.80 1.23
C GLN A 48 -0.06 17.10 1.03
N ASP A 49 -1.14 17.68 1.55
CA ASP A 49 -2.48 17.15 1.33
C ASP A 49 -2.93 17.50 -0.09
N LYS A 50 -2.94 16.51 -0.99
CA LYS A 50 -3.32 16.66 -2.42
C LYS A 50 -4.69 16.07 -2.77
N ARG A 51 -5.56 15.81 -1.77
CA ARG A 51 -6.92 15.23 -1.80
C ARG A 51 -6.99 13.72 -1.49
N ASP A 52 -7.63 13.41 -0.36
CA ASP A 52 -8.66 12.36 -0.25
C ASP A 52 -9.44 12.49 1.09
N ILE A 53 -10.30 13.51 1.25
CA ILE A 53 -11.24 13.56 2.38
C ILE A 53 -12.62 14.03 1.91
N LYS A 54 -13.59 13.09 1.91
CA LYS A 54 -15.02 13.36 1.75
C LYS A 54 -15.64 13.88 3.05
N TRP A 55 -16.69 14.68 2.90
CA TRP A 55 -17.37 15.44 3.95
C TRP A 55 -18.21 14.53 4.88
N GLY A 56 -17.99 14.62 6.20
CA GLY A 56 -18.80 13.96 7.24
C GLY A 56 -18.01 13.00 8.14
N GLU A 57 -17.64 13.50 9.32
CA GLU A 57 -17.00 12.84 10.48
C GLU A 57 -15.50 12.44 10.40
N ASP A 58 -14.77 12.86 11.46
CA ASP A 58 -13.36 12.60 11.84
C ASP A 58 -12.18 13.31 11.13
N TRP A 59 -12.45 14.35 10.34
CA TRP A 59 -11.38 15.16 9.70
C TRP A 59 -10.48 15.92 10.70
N LYS A 60 -11.04 16.39 11.83
CA LYS A 60 -10.27 17.09 12.88
C LYS A 60 -9.27 16.18 13.59
N TYR A 61 -9.53 14.88 13.66
CA TYR A 61 -8.64 13.91 14.31
C TYR A 61 -7.48 13.55 13.40
N ARG A 62 -7.73 13.29 12.11
CA ARG A 62 -6.70 12.98 11.11
C ARG A 62 -5.72 14.12 10.86
N ILE A 63 -6.22 15.36 10.77
CA ILE A 63 -5.33 16.54 10.65
C ILE A 63 -4.49 16.68 11.92
N LYS A 64 -5.05 16.44 13.10
CA LYS A 64 -4.27 16.42 14.35
C LYS A 64 -3.21 15.32 14.37
N GLU A 65 -3.51 14.11 13.92
CA GLU A 65 -2.52 13.02 13.85
C GLU A 65 -1.38 13.37 12.87
N SER A 66 -1.69 13.77 11.64
CA SER A 66 -0.67 14.18 10.67
C SER A 66 0.16 15.37 11.14
N LEU A 67 -0.47 16.36 11.81
CA LEU A 67 0.24 17.50 12.39
C LEU A 67 1.08 17.15 13.62
N ASN A 68 0.70 16.12 14.40
CA ASN A 68 1.44 15.67 15.56
C ASN A 68 2.74 14.94 15.17
N GLU A 69 2.76 14.27 14.02
CA GLU A 69 3.91 13.46 13.59
C GLU A 69 5.03 14.26 12.93
N VAL A 70 4.73 15.42 12.33
CA VAL A 70 5.74 16.27 11.67
C VAL A 70 6.50 17.14 12.66
N THR A 71 7.71 17.60 12.29
CA THR A 71 8.51 18.54 13.09
C THR A 71 8.28 20.00 12.66
N PHE A 72 8.14 20.23 11.35
CA PHE A 72 7.98 21.58 10.78
C PHE A 72 6.60 21.81 10.19
N PHE A 73 6.18 23.08 10.18
CA PHE A 73 4.97 23.54 9.51
C PHE A 73 5.31 24.63 8.50
N ILE A 74 4.90 24.44 7.25
CA ILE A 74 5.22 25.31 6.12
C ILE A 74 3.90 25.90 5.58
N PRO A 75 3.43 27.05 6.10
CA PRO A 75 2.24 27.71 5.56
C PRO A 75 2.57 28.49 4.29
N ILE A 76 1.82 28.24 3.22
CA ILE A 76 1.86 29.02 1.98
C ILE A 76 0.92 30.22 2.16
N LEU A 77 1.50 31.40 2.39
CA LEU A 77 0.74 32.60 2.73
C LEU A 77 0.15 33.24 1.46
N THR A 78 -1.18 33.20 1.36
CA THR A 78 -2.01 33.78 0.31
C THR A 78 -3.28 34.41 0.93
N PRO A 79 -4.05 35.24 0.20
CA PRO A 79 -5.38 35.65 0.65
C PRO A 79 -6.30 34.46 0.97
N SER A 80 -6.27 33.40 0.14
CA SER A 80 -7.07 32.19 0.33
C SER A 80 -6.73 31.48 1.63
N PHE A 81 -5.45 31.39 1.99
CA PHE A 81 -4.97 30.79 3.24
C PHE A 81 -5.63 31.44 4.47
N PHE A 82 -5.66 32.77 4.55
CA PHE A 82 -6.25 33.48 5.70
C PHE A 82 -7.78 33.50 5.69
N ASN A 83 -8.41 33.25 4.54
CA ASN A 83 -9.86 33.08 4.42
C ASN A 83 -10.31 31.65 4.74
N SER A 84 -9.41 30.67 4.65
CA SER A 84 -9.68 29.26 4.94
C SER A 84 -9.68 28.98 6.44
N GLN A 85 -10.82 28.55 6.99
CA GLN A 85 -10.91 28.13 8.40
C GLN A 85 -9.99 26.94 8.72
N TYR A 86 -9.70 26.09 7.73
CA TYR A 86 -8.83 24.92 7.87
C TYR A 86 -7.36 25.32 8.01
N CYS A 87 -6.84 26.13 7.07
CA CYS A 87 -5.46 26.61 7.12
C CYS A 87 -5.18 27.40 8.41
N ARG A 88 -6.15 28.19 8.86
CA ARG A 88 -6.08 28.89 10.16
C ARG A 88 -6.01 27.95 11.35
N PHE A 89 -6.83 26.89 11.37
CA PHE A 89 -6.83 25.88 12.43
C PHE A 89 -5.48 25.13 12.50
N GLU A 90 -4.90 24.79 11.35
CA GLU A 90 -3.58 24.13 11.27
C GLU A 90 -2.48 25.04 11.81
N LEU A 91 -2.46 26.31 11.40
CA LEU A 91 -1.50 27.31 11.88
C LEU A 91 -1.63 27.54 13.40
N GLU A 92 -2.86 27.70 13.91
CA GLU A 92 -3.12 27.86 15.34
C GLU A 92 -2.64 26.64 16.14
N THR A 93 -2.91 25.44 15.65
CA THR A 93 -2.48 24.18 16.28
C THR A 93 -0.96 24.13 16.38
N PHE A 94 -0.24 24.48 15.32
CA PHE A 94 1.22 24.45 15.31
C PHE A 94 1.84 25.56 16.17
N LEU A 95 1.26 26.77 16.17
CA LEU A 95 1.69 27.86 17.06
C LEU A 95 1.58 27.45 18.54
N ASN A 96 0.51 26.75 18.92
CA ASN A 96 0.35 26.26 20.29
C ASN A 96 1.38 25.18 20.63
N ARG A 97 1.65 24.25 19.72
CA ARG A 97 2.69 23.22 19.91
C ARG A 97 4.08 23.82 20.04
N GLU A 98 4.42 24.77 19.18
CA GLU A 98 5.71 25.45 19.19
C GLU A 98 5.95 26.18 20.53
N LYS A 99 4.89 26.80 21.09
CA LYS A 99 4.90 27.38 22.43
C LYS A 99 5.12 26.31 23.52
N MET A 100 4.50 25.14 23.41
CA MET A 100 4.68 24.03 24.38
C MET A 100 6.12 23.50 24.41
N VAL A 101 6.80 23.46 23.25
CA VAL A 101 8.22 23.05 23.18
C VAL A 101 9.20 24.21 23.33
N ASN A 102 8.71 25.41 23.68
CA ASN A 102 9.49 26.64 23.85
C ASN A 102 10.42 26.95 22.67
N ARG A 103 9.95 26.72 21.43
CA ARG A 103 10.64 27.04 20.18
C ARG A 103 9.94 28.23 19.49
N LYS A 104 10.58 28.81 18.47
CA LYS A 104 10.00 29.90 17.63
C LYS A 104 10.36 29.77 16.13
N ASP A 105 10.98 28.66 15.77
CA ASP A 105 11.64 28.38 14.50
C ASP A 105 11.17 27.06 13.86
N LEU A 106 10.01 26.52 14.29
CA LEU A 106 9.42 25.31 13.70
C LEU A 106 8.35 25.62 12.65
N ILE A 107 7.90 26.88 12.62
CA ILE A 107 6.99 27.40 11.60
C ILE A 107 7.81 28.19 10.57
N LEU A 108 7.67 27.80 9.30
CA LEU A 108 8.47 28.29 8.18
C LEU A 108 7.57 28.86 7.08
N PRO A 109 7.10 30.11 7.22
CA PRO A 109 6.13 30.68 6.30
C PRO A 109 6.75 31.01 4.94
N ILE A 110 6.05 30.64 3.87
CA ILE A 110 6.40 31.01 2.49
C ILE A 110 5.45 32.12 2.07
N TYR A 111 5.96 33.35 1.95
CA TYR A 111 5.14 34.47 1.51
C TYR A 111 4.95 34.47 0.00
N TYR A 112 3.86 33.86 -0.48
CA TYR A 112 3.75 33.40 -1.86
C TYR A 112 3.06 34.41 -2.81
N MET A 113 2.15 35.23 -2.30
CA MET A 113 1.49 36.30 -3.05
C MET A 113 1.02 37.42 -2.13
N ASP A 114 0.83 38.63 -2.67
CA ASP A 114 0.31 39.79 -1.94
C ASP A 114 -0.92 39.42 -1.11
N THR A 115 -0.83 39.67 0.19
CA THR A 115 -1.81 39.18 1.17
C THR A 115 -2.21 40.37 2.04
N PRO A 116 -3.34 41.04 1.71
CA PRO A 116 -3.71 42.31 2.36
C PRO A 116 -3.81 42.27 3.88
N ILE A 117 -4.14 41.11 4.47
CA ILE A 117 -4.20 40.94 5.94
C ILE A 117 -2.82 40.94 6.60
N LEU A 118 -1.75 40.64 5.84
CA LEU A 118 -0.36 40.72 6.28
C LEU A 118 0.27 42.08 5.96
N ASP A 119 -0.07 42.66 4.81
CA ASP A 119 0.54 43.89 4.30
C ASP A 119 -0.02 45.17 4.94
N ASP A 120 -1.30 45.17 5.35
CA ASP A 120 -1.96 46.31 5.98
C ASP A 120 -1.83 46.22 7.51
N ASP A 121 -1.18 47.21 8.13
CA ASP A 121 -0.93 47.26 9.57
C ASP A 121 -2.22 47.22 10.40
N THR A 122 -3.28 47.89 9.94
CA THR A 122 -4.56 47.94 10.67
C THR A 122 -5.27 46.60 10.59
N LYS A 123 -5.27 45.94 9.42
CA LYS A 123 -5.86 44.59 9.28
C LYS A 123 -5.07 43.55 10.06
N ARG A 124 -3.74 43.67 10.04
CA ARG A 124 -2.83 42.76 10.75
C ARG A 124 -2.99 42.83 12.26
N GLU A 125 -3.10 44.03 12.83
CA GLU A 125 -3.34 44.19 14.27
C GLU A 125 -4.68 43.61 14.73
N ASN A 126 -5.66 43.49 13.82
CA ASN A 126 -6.97 42.92 14.10
C ASN A 126 -7.07 41.40 13.84
N ASP A 127 -6.02 40.74 13.32
CA ASP A 127 -5.99 39.30 13.10
C ASP A 127 -4.85 38.65 13.92
N PRO A 128 -5.16 37.86 14.97
CA PRO A 128 -4.15 37.25 15.84
C PRO A 128 -3.14 36.35 15.12
N LEU A 129 -3.56 35.62 14.07
CA LEU A 129 -2.66 34.73 13.33
C LEU A 129 -1.76 35.53 12.39
N ALA A 130 -2.31 36.54 11.72
CA ALA A 130 -1.53 37.44 10.85
C ALA A 130 -0.46 38.20 11.66
N LYS A 131 -0.82 38.67 12.87
CA LYS A 131 0.09 39.34 13.80
C LYS A 131 1.24 38.43 14.26
N GLU A 132 0.95 37.16 14.56
CA GLU A 132 1.96 36.18 15.01
C GLU A 132 2.87 35.68 13.88
N ILE A 133 2.35 35.56 12.65
CA ILE A 133 3.10 34.99 11.52
C ILE A 133 3.96 36.01 10.78
N ARG A 134 3.55 37.30 10.74
CA ARG A 134 4.26 38.34 10.00
C ARG A 134 5.74 38.52 10.39
N PRO A 135 6.12 38.51 11.70
CA PRO A 135 7.52 38.62 12.11
C PRO A 135 8.37 37.39 11.77
N ARG A 136 7.73 36.29 11.35
CA ARG A 136 8.35 35.01 11.01
C ARG A 136 8.55 34.83 9.51
N ILE A 137 8.22 35.84 8.69
CA ILE A 137 8.47 35.83 7.25
C ILE A 137 9.93 36.24 7.05
N TYR A 138 10.80 35.26 6.88
CA TYR A 138 12.25 35.49 6.70
C TYR A 138 12.65 35.71 5.25
N LEU A 139 11.85 35.20 4.30
CA LEU A 139 12.09 35.27 2.87
C LEU A 139 10.79 35.65 2.16
N ASP A 140 10.88 36.56 1.20
CA ASP A 140 9.77 36.96 0.34
C ASP A 140 9.81 36.14 -0.96
N TRP A 141 8.78 35.32 -1.18
CA TRP A 141 8.74 34.37 -2.30
C TRP A 141 7.93 34.90 -3.50
N ARG A 142 7.33 36.09 -3.38
CA ARG A 142 6.40 36.63 -4.38
C ARG A 142 7.04 36.83 -5.74
N ASP A 143 8.29 37.29 -5.79
CA ASP A 143 9.04 37.51 -7.03
C ASP A 143 9.36 36.20 -7.78
N PHE A 144 9.37 35.08 -7.06
CA PHE A 144 9.77 33.76 -7.57
C PHE A 144 8.58 32.88 -7.93
N ARG A 145 7.38 33.29 -7.52
CA ARG A 145 6.13 32.59 -7.82
C ARG A 145 5.90 32.41 -9.32
N ASN A 146 6.59 33.14 -10.19
CA ASN A 146 6.43 33.12 -11.65
C ASN A 146 7.64 32.56 -12.41
N CYS A 147 8.74 32.23 -11.73
CA CYS A 147 9.91 31.61 -12.37
C CYS A 147 9.56 30.24 -12.94
N ALA A 148 10.17 29.88 -14.08
CA ALA A 148 10.05 28.56 -14.67
C ALA A 148 10.69 27.53 -13.73
N ILE A 149 9.88 26.59 -13.22
CA ILE A 149 10.32 25.49 -12.35
C ILE A 149 10.79 24.27 -13.19
N GLU A 150 10.79 24.42 -14.51
CA GLU A 150 10.98 23.33 -15.45
C GLU A 150 12.42 23.32 -15.99
N SER A 151 13.01 22.11 -15.94
CA SER A 151 14.33 21.70 -16.42
C SER A 151 15.48 21.77 -15.41
N ARG A 152 16.15 20.61 -15.28
CA ARG A 152 17.52 20.43 -14.79
C ARG A 152 18.56 20.96 -15.79
N GLU A 153 18.22 21.92 -16.64
CA GLU A 153 19.19 22.55 -17.53
C GLU A 153 19.80 23.76 -16.84
N PHE A 154 21.02 23.55 -16.34
CA PHE A 154 21.96 24.61 -16.01
C PHE A 154 22.07 25.56 -17.20
N THR A 155 21.49 26.76 -17.09
CA THR A 155 21.86 27.88 -17.95
C THR A 155 22.72 28.82 -17.12
N SER A 156 23.99 28.87 -17.50
CA SER A 156 24.97 29.85 -17.09
C SER A 156 24.56 31.24 -17.59
N SER A 157 23.61 31.88 -16.92
CA SER A 157 23.27 33.29 -17.10
C SER A 157 23.57 34.05 -15.80
N PRO A 158 24.39 35.12 -15.81
CA PRO A 158 24.74 35.89 -14.62
C PRO A 158 23.59 36.75 -14.04
N GLU A 159 22.42 36.79 -14.70
CA GLU A 159 21.31 37.69 -14.33
C GLU A 159 20.12 37.00 -13.64
N SER A 160 20.12 35.66 -13.55
CA SER A 160 19.20 34.96 -12.64
C SER A 160 19.82 34.94 -11.25
N LYS A 161 19.34 35.77 -10.31
CA LYS A 161 19.51 35.42 -8.89
C LYS A 161 18.85 34.06 -8.71
N PRO A 162 19.62 32.98 -8.49
CA PRO A 162 19.09 31.65 -8.74
C PRO A 162 18.06 31.34 -7.65
N ILE A 163 16.95 30.72 -8.02
CA ILE A 163 16.01 30.07 -7.08
C ILE A 163 16.75 29.27 -5.99
N PHE A 164 17.95 28.78 -6.31
CA PHE A 164 18.88 28.12 -5.40
C PHE A 164 19.32 28.97 -4.19
N ASP A 165 19.56 30.29 -4.29
CA ASP A 165 19.99 31.10 -3.13
C ASP A 165 18.90 31.18 -2.05
N ILE A 166 17.64 31.26 -2.47
CA ILE A 166 16.46 31.30 -1.57
C ILE A 166 16.16 29.90 -1.05
N LEU A 167 16.25 28.88 -1.91
CA LEU A 167 16.15 27.49 -1.49
C LEU A 167 17.26 27.12 -0.50
N ASP A 168 18.47 27.67 -0.64
CA ASP A 168 19.59 27.50 0.29
C ASP A 168 19.35 28.26 1.58
N GLY A 169 18.82 29.48 1.52
CA GLY A 169 18.41 30.24 2.72
C GLY A 169 17.34 29.50 3.54
N PHE A 170 16.34 28.95 2.87
CA PHE A 170 15.30 28.13 3.50
C PHE A 170 15.86 26.80 4.05
N ALA A 171 16.70 26.13 3.28
CA ALA A 171 17.34 24.89 3.70
C ALA A 171 18.29 25.09 4.89
N LYS A 172 19.00 26.22 4.93
CA LYS A 172 19.80 26.64 6.08
C LYS A 172 18.94 26.84 7.32
N GLN A 173 17.80 27.52 7.20
CA GLN A 173 16.89 27.70 8.31
C GLN A 173 16.39 26.37 8.90
N ILE A 174 16.09 25.39 8.03
CA ILE A 174 15.73 24.03 8.46
C ILE A 174 16.91 23.33 9.12
N GLY A 175 18.12 23.43 8.55
CA GLY A 175 19.35 22.86 9.13
C GLY A 175 19.65 23.42 10.52
N ASP A 176 19.55 24.74 10.70
CA ASP A 176 19.73 25.44 11.97
C ASP A 176 18.66 25.03 13.00
N ALA A 177 17.44 24.76 12.56
CA ALA A 177 16.35 24.31 13.44
C ALA A 177 16.45 22.83 13.80
N LEU A 178 16.92 21.97 12.89
CA LEU A 178 17.15 20.54 13.10
C LEU A 178 18.34 20.26 14.03
N SER A 179 19.35 21.13 14.02
CA SER A 179 20.55 20.98 14.86
C SER A 179 20.31 21.34 16.33
N LYS A 180 19.21 22.04 16.65
CA LYS A 180 18.83 22.38 18.03
C LYS A 180 18.16 21.19 18.74
N ALA A 181 18.57 20.92 19.97
CA ALA A 181 17.98 19.87 20.78
C ALA A 181 16.52 20.19 21.16
N VAL A 182 15.65 19.18 21.11
CA VAL A 182 14.26 19.23 21.60
C VAL A 182 13.95 17.96 22.34
N ILE A 183 13.46 18.05 23.57
CA ILE A 183 12.94 16.90 24.31
C ILE A 183 11.47 16.75 23.92
N THR A 184 11.12 15.63 23.28
CA THR A 184 9.76 15.32 22.82
C THR A 184 8.98 14.52 23.85
N ILE A 185 9.67 13.73 24.68
CA ILE A 185 9.08 13.04 25.83
C ILE A 185 9.91 13.37 27.07
N HIS A 186 9.27 14.01 28.04
CA HIS A 186 9.86 14.31 29.34
C HIS A 186 9.82 13.08 30.26
N PRO A 187 10.70 12.99 31.27
CA PRO A 187 10.64 11.90 32.23
C PRO A 187 9.38 12.03 33.08
N HIS A 188 8.78 10.89 33.42
CA HIS A 188 7.58 10.81 34.24
C HIS A 188 7.90 10.28 35.63
N ASP A 189 7.13 10.71 36.62
CA ASP A 189 7.25 10.24 38.01
C ASP A 189 7.26 8.71 38.09
N GLN A 190 8.14 8.18 38.94
CA GLN A 190 8.30 6.75 39.14
C GLN A 190 7.95 6.38 40.57
N SER A 191 7.35 5.22 40.76
CA SER A 191 7.15 4.60 42.07
C SER A 191 7.80 3.22 42.07
N ALA A 192 8.60 2.94 43.09
CA ALA A 192 9.32 1.67 43.20
C ALA A 192 9.51 1.28 44.68
N ASN A 193 9.57 -0.03 44.94
CA ASN A 193 9.77 -0.56 46.28
C ASN A 193 11.21 -0.32 46.76
N GLU A 194 11.40 -0.19 48.07
CA GLU A 194 12.74 -0.21 48.66
C GLU A 194 13.42 -1.56 48.34
N GLY A 195 14.65 -1.53 47.82
CA GLY A 195 15.38 -2.72 47.35
C GLY A 195 15.29 -3.04 45.85
N SER A 196 14.49 -2.31 45.07
CA SER A 196 14.48 -2.42 43.59
C SER A 196 15.17 -1.22 42.92
N THR A 197 15.07 -1.08 41.59
CA THR A 197 15.57 0.06 40.82
C THR A 197 14.43 0.75 40.08
N ALA A 198 14.50 2.06 39.87
CA ALA A 198 13.58 2.81 39.01
C ALA A 198 14.29 3.29 37.74
N THR A 199 13.58 3.34 36.61
CA THR A 199 14.14 3.82 35.33
C THR A 199 13.36 5.03 34.81
N PHE A 200 14.08 6.10 34.48
CA PHE A 200 13.56 7.29 33.83
C PHE A 200 13.99 7.29 32.38
N ASN A 201 13.07 7.60 31.46
CA ASN A 201 13.31 7.65 30.02
C ASN A 201 12.92 9.00 29.46
N ILE A 202 13.62 9.43 28.42
CA ILE A 202 13.23 10.56 27.57
C ILE A 202 13.31 10.19 26.09
N GLU A 203 12.63 10.98 25.27
CA GLU A 203 12.90 11.06 23.83
C GLU A 203 13.34 12.49 23.51
N ALA A 204 14.37 12.63 22.68
CA ALA A 204 14.83 13.92 22.20
C ALA A 204 15.29 13.83 20.75
N ASN A 205 15.04 14.91 20.00
CA ASN A 205 15.48 15.11 18.63
C ASN A 205 16.54 16.21 18.57
N GLY A 206 17.46 16.11 17.62
CA GLY A 206 18.55 17.06 17.40
C GLY A 206 19.82 16.34 16.94
N ASP A 207 20.83 17.11 16.55
CA ASP A 207 22.11 16.57 16.12
C ASP A 207 23.11 16.49 17.27
N ASP A 208 24.00 15.49 17.23
CA ASP A 208 25.09 15.30 18.20
C ASP A 208 24.65 15.42 19.67
N LEU A 209 23.47 14.84 19.97
CA LEU A 209 22.87 14.94 21.29
C LEU A 209 23.77 14.32 22.36
N ALA A 210 24.15 15.13 23.35
CA ALA A 210 24.81 14.68 24.56
C ALA A 210 23.86 14.82 25.74
N TYR A 211 23.81 13.77 26.57
CA TYR A 211 22.89 13.67 27.69
C TYR A 211 23.65 13.76 29.01
N GLN A 212 23.04 14.40 30.00
CA GLN A 212 23.55 14.41 31.37
C GLN A 212 22.39 14.44 32.35
N TRP A 213 22.16 13.32 33.04
CA TRP A 213 21.17 13.26 34.11
C TRP A 213 21.64 14.02 35.33
N GLN A 214 20.68 14.65 36.01
CA GLN A 214 20.88 15.38 37.24
C GLN A 214 19.86 14.92 38.28
N GLN A 215 20.30 14.89 39.53
CA GLN A 215 19.45 14.64 40.69
C GLN A 215 19.33 15.92 41.53
N SER A 216 18.15 16.10 42.12
CA SER A 216 17.87 17.07 43.15
C SER A 216 17.40 16.32 44.41
N ILE A 217 17.93 16.76 45.54
CA ILE A 217 17.56 16.28 46.89
C ILE A 217 16.80 17.34 47.71
N ASP A 218 16.53 18.51 47.11
CA ASP A 218 15.89 19.66 47.75
C ASP A 218 14.53 20.02 47.11
N GLY A 219 13.88 19.02 46.50
CA GLY A 219 12.56 19.16 45.87
C GLY A 219 12.58 19.90 44.53
N GLY A 220 13.69 19.82 43.79
CA GLY A 220 13.84 20.43 42.47
C GLY A 220 14.39 21.86 42.46
N LYS A 221 14.93 22.37 43.58
CA LYS A 221 15.48 23.74 43.64
C LYS A 221 16.88 23.82 43.09
N THR A 222 17.73 22.84 43.41
CA THR A 222 19.09 22.70 42.87
C THR A 222 19.32 21.30 42.34
N PHE A 223 20.11 21.18 41.27
CA PHE A 223 20.38 19.93 40.57
C PHE A 223 21.88 19.71 40.40
N SER A 224 22.35 18.50 40.67
CA SER A 224 23.74 18.07 40.50
C SER A 224 23.83 16.94 39.49
N ASN A 225 24.90 16.91 38.69
CA ASN A 225 25.13 15.85 37.70
C ASN A 225 25.32 14.50 38.38
N ILE A 226 24.64 13.47 37.87
CA ILE A 226 24.87 12.09 38.24
C ILE A 226 26.05 11.56 37.40
N PRO A 227 27.18 11.16 37.99
CA PRO A 227 28.33 10.68 37.24
C PRO A 227 27.98 9.47 36.36
N GLY A 228 28.41 9.50 35.09
CA GLY A 228 28.23 8.40 34.13
C GLY A 228 26.83 8.29 33.51
N ALA A 229 25.82 8.97 34.05
CA ALA A 229 24.44 8.94 33.54
C ALA A 229 24.28 9.83 32.29
N THR A 230 24.77 9.33 31.16
CA THR A 230 24.96 10.08 29.90
C THR A 230 24.17 9.52 28.72
N HIS A 231 23.12 8.76 28.99
CA HIS A 231 22.23 8.16 27.99
C HIS A 231 20.80 8.74 28.09
N SER A 232 19.95 8.48 27.10
CA SER A 232 18.54 8.89 27.06
C SER A 232 17.66 8.21 28.12
N SER A 233 18.18 7.19 28.80
CA SER A 233 17.58 6.58 29.97
C SER A 233 18.55 6.61 31.16
N TYR A 234 17.98 6.65 32.37
CA TYR A 234 18.71 6.51 33.62
C TYR A 234 18.00 5.57 34.56
N THR A 235 18.69 4.50 34.95
CA THR A 235 18.26 3.56 35.98
C THR A 235 18.99 3.87 37.28
N THR A 236 18.24 4.06 38.36
CA THR A 236 18.82 4.32 39.69
C THR A 236 19.64 3.12 40.17
N PRO A 237 20.61 3.34 41.08
CA PRO A 237 21.08 2.27 41.95
C PRO A 237 19.93 1.64 42.76
N ILE A 238 20.20 0.53 43.43
CA ILE A 238 19.23 -0.11 44.34
C ILE A 238 18.72 0.92 45.34
N LEU A 239 17.40 1.09 45.37
CA LEU A 239 16.72 2.13 46.11
C LEU A 239 16.73 1.82 47.61
N THR A 240 17.15 2.81 48.39
CA THR A 240 16.98 2.86 49.86
C THR A 240 16.04 4.00 50.21
N SER A 241 15.48 4.00 51.41
CA SER A 241 14.58 5.04 51.92
C SER A 241 15.08 6.49 51.77
N ASN A 242 16.38 6.72 51.61
CA ASN A 242 16.99 8.02 51.35
C ASN A 242 16.74 8.58 49.94
N TYR A 243 16.30 7.74 49.00
CA TYR A 243 15.96 8.14 47.63
C TYR A 243 14.50 8.64 47.50
N ASN A 244 13.68 8.49 48.55
CA ASN A 244 12.28 8.90 48.54
C ASN A 244 12.15 10.42 48.40
N GLY A 245 11.36 10.87 47.43
CA GLY A 245 11.23 12.29 47.09
C GLY A 245 12.41 12.83 46.28
N GLY A 246 13.33 11.97 45.84
CA GLY A 246 14.39 12.35 44.91
C GLY A 246 13.80 12.81 43.58
N VAL A 247 14.29 13.93 43.06
CA VAL A 247 13.80 14.55 41.82
C VAL A 247 14.87 14.44 40.74
N TYR A 248 14.51 13.94 39.57
CA TYR A 248 15.44 13.69 38.46
C TYR A 248 15.07 14.50 37.24
N ARG A 249 16.07 15.06 36.56
CA ARG A 249 15.91 15.69 35.25
C ARG A 249 17.12 15.39 34.38
N ILE A 250 17.00 15.66 33.09
CA ILE A 250 18.11 15.51 32.16
C ILE A 250 18.43 16.86 31.50
N ILE A 251 19.71 17.12 31.30
CA ILE A 251 20.19 18.16 30.39
C ILE A 251 20.55 17.49 29.06
N VAL A 252 19.93 17.96 27.98
CA VAL A 252 20.25 17.54 26.62
C VAL A 252 20.98 18.68 25.94
N LYS A 253 22.18 18.40 25.44
CA LYS A 253 22.99 19.34 24.68
C LYS A 253 22.94 18.96 23.20
N GLY A 254 22.59 19.89 22.32
CA GLY A 254 22.62 19.69 20.87
C GLY A 254 23.94 20.13 20.22
N GLY A 255 24.10 19.83 18.93
CA GLY A 255 25.28 20.11 18.14
C GLY A 255 25.66 21.60 18.04
N ASN A 256 24.71 22.50 18.28
CA ASN A 256 24.94 23.95 18.33
C ASN A 256 25.40 24.47 19.70
N ASN A 257 25.76 23.57 20.62
CA ASN A 257 26.03 23.86 22.04
C ASN A 257 24.82 24.39 22.83
N ASP A 258 23.60 24.29 22.30
CA ASP A 258 22.39 24.59 23.04
C ASP A 258 22.14 23.52 24.11
N CYS A 259 21.74 23.93 25.31
CA CYS A 259 21.43 23.01 26.40
C CYS A 259 19.99 23.25 26.85
N ILE A 260 19.18 22.20 26.80
CA ILE A 260 17.80 22.23 27.29
C ILE A 260 17.66 21.28 28.48
N ALA A 261 16.93 21.72 29.50
CA ALA A 261 16.57 20.89 30.63
C ALA A 261 15.19 20.27 30.39
N SER A 262 15.02 19.00 30.75
CA SER A 262 13.69 18.40 30.83
C SER A 262 12.89 18.99 31.99
N ASN A 263 11.57 18.81 31.96
CA ASN A 263 10.78 18.75 33.20
C ASN A 263 11.38 17.69 34.13
N HIS A 264 11.12 17.84 35.42
CA HIS A 264 11.65 16.93 36.42
C HIS A 264 10.62 15.87 36.83
N ALA A 265 11.09 14.67 37.15
CA ALA A 265 10.27 13.56 37.63
C ALA A 265 10.64 13.22 39.08
N ALA A 266 9.63 12.99 39.91
CA ALA A 266 9.80 12.56 41.30
C ALA A 266 9.88 11.03 41.40
N LEU A 267 10.69 10.55 42.34
CA LEU A 267 10.72 9.16 42.76
C LEU A 267 10.02 9.01 44.10
N SER A 268 8.94 8.22 44.11
CA SER A 268 8.27 7.81 45.34
C SER A 268 8.71 6.40 45.72
N ILE A 269 9.26 6.24 46.92
CA ILE A 269 9.53 4.93 47.48
C ILE A 269 8.29 4.47 48.23
N ILE A 270 7.76 3.34 47.78
CA ILE A 270 6.70 2.65 48.47
C ILE A 270 7.35 1.95 49.66
N LYS A 271 7.20 2.56 50.84
CA LYS A 271 7.53 1.93 52.13
C LYS A 271 6.30 1.16 52.59
N ASP A 272 6.44 -0.15 52.77
CA ASP A 272 5.42 -0.91 53.49
C ASP A 272 5.24 -0.31 54.90
N ALA A 273 4.01 0.05 55.25
CA ALA A 273 3.63 0.45 56.60
C ALA A 273 3.54 -0.78 57.52
N PRO A 274 3.77 -0.63 58.84
CA PRO A 274 4.34 -1.69 59.65
C PRO A 274 3.33 -2.77 60.03
N LEU A 275 3.67 -4.04 59.76
CA LEU A 275 3.20 -5.14 60.58
C LEU A 275 4.22 -5.36 61.71
N ARG A 276 3.76 -5.08 62.93
CA ARG A 276 4.45 -5.33 64.19
C ARG A 276 4.65 -6.83 64.35
N GLU A 277 5.91 -7.24 64.50
CA GLU A 277 6.40 -8.53 65.03
C GLU A 277 5.72 -9.81 64.51
N VAL A 278 6.24 -10.34 63.39
CA VAL A 278 6.65 -11.75 63.32
C VAL A 278 7.99 -11.80 62.57
N MET A 279 9.06 -12.07 63.32
CA MET A 279 10.32 -12.57 62.76
C MET A 279 10.07 -13.91 62.04
N ASP A 280 10.87 -14.17 60.99
CA ASP A 280 10.94 -15.38 60.16
C ASP A 280 9.90 -15.53 59.04
N SER A 281 10.25 -15.05 57.83
CA SER A 281 10.48 -15.89 56.63
C SER A 281 10.46 -15.03 55.36
N LYS A 282 11.47 -15.19 54.49
CA LYS A 282 11.18 -15.08 53.05
C LYS A 282 10.16 -16.19 52.78
N GLU A 283 8.88 -15.88 52.62
CA GLU A 283 7.96 -16.88 52.09
C GLU A 283 8.43 -17.19 50.67
N SER A 284 9.11 -18.33 50.52
CA SER A 284 9.47 -18.86 49.22
C SER A 284 8.21 -19.00 48.39
N LYS A 285 8.26 -18.59 47.11
CA LYS A 285 7.29 -18.98 46.08
C LYS A 285 6.91 -20.44 46.32
N THR A 286 5.67 -20.70 46.70
CA THR A 286 5.29 -22.05 47.13
C THR A 286 5.00 -22.86 45.88
N THR A 287 5.61 -24.04 45.82
CA THR A 287 5.34 -25.00 44.76
C THR A 287 4.29 -25.99 45.24
N TRP A 288 3.12 -25.93 44.60
CA TRP A 288 2.03 -26.85 44.85
C TRP A 288 2.09 -28.00 43.84
N VAL A 289 1.98 -29.25 44.30
CA VAL A 289 1.95 -30.43 43.43
C VAL A 289 0.55 -31.04 43.45
N VAL A 290 -0.06 -31.16 42.29
CA VAL A 290 -1.38 -31.77 42.11
C VAL A 290 -1.21 -33.19 41.58
N ASP A 291 -1.75 -34.19 42.29
CA ASP A 291 -1.67 -35.60 41.92
C ASP A 291 -3.06 -36.26 41.99
N PRO A 292 -3.67 -36.65 40.85
CA PRO A 292 -5.04 -37.16 40.82
C PRO A 292 -5.09 -38.64 41.28
N LYS A 293 -3.94 -39.33 41.35
CA LYS A 293 -3.83 -40.73 41.79
C LYS A 293 -3.74 -40.85 43.32
N HIS A 294 -4.08 -39.78 44.06
CA HIS A 294 -4.11 -39.72 45.53
C HIS A 294 -2.74 -39.97 46.18
N LYS A 295 -1.64 -39.72 45.47
CA LYS A 295 -0.28 -39.84 46.02
C LYS A 295 0.23 -38.53 46.65
N GLY A 296 -0.55 -37.44 46.61
CA GLY A 296 -0.26 -36.15 47.23
C GLY A 296 -1.47 -35.57 48.01
N GLU A 297 -1.27 -34.46 48.73
CA GLU A 297 -2.31 -33.81 49.55
C GLU A 297 -3.37 -33.04 48.75
N ILE A 298 -3.04 -32.67 47.50
CA ILE A 298 -3.91 -31.93 46.59
C ILE A 298 -4.18 -32.79 45.35
N THR A 299 -5.44 -33.14 45.16
CA THR A 299 -5.89 -34.02 44.07
C THR A 299 -6.53 -33.28 42.90
N THR A 300 -6.90 -32.00 43.09
CA THR A 300 -7.56 -31.17 42.08
C THR A 300 -6.85 -29.84 41.88
N ILE A 301 -6.87 -29.34 40.63
CA ILE A 301 -6.16 -28.11 40.26
C ILE A 301 -6.90 -26.90 40.84
N THR A 302 -8.23 -26.92 40.84
CA THR A 302 -9.05 -25.85 41.44
C THR A 302 -8.75 -25.66 42.92
N LYS A 303 -8.50 -26.76 43.66
CA LYS A 303 -8.09 -26.69 45.07
C LYS A 303 -6.70 -26.07 45.20
N ALA A 304 -5.74 -26.43 44.35
CA ALA A 304 -4.42 -25.79 44.35
C ALA A 304 -4.53 -24.28 44.11
N ILE A 305 -5.29 -23.84 43.10
CA ILE A 305 -5.53 -22.41 42.80
C ILE A 305 -6.15 -21.67 44.00
N SER A 306 -7.07 -22.32 44.72
CA SER A 306 -7.70 -21.71 45.89
C SER A 306 -6.74 -21.51 47.08
N LEU A 307 -5.77 -22.41 47.24
CA LEU A 307 -4.76 -22.38 48.32
C LEU A 307 -3.55 -21.51 47.96
N ALA A 308 -3.21 -21.45 46.68
CA ALA A 308 -2.07 -20.72 46.17
C ALA A 308 -2.22 -19.20 46.37
N LYS A 309 -1.11 -18.57 46.77
CA LYS A 309 -0.95 -17.11 46.81
C LYS A 309 -0.57 -16.60 45.42
N ALA A 310 -0.65 -15.29 45.23
CA ALA A 310 -0.17 -14.68 43.99
C ALA A 310 1.31 -15.02 43.76
N GLU A 311 1.66 -15.27 42.52
CA GLU A 311 2.97 -15.70 42.03
C GLU A 311 3.37 -17.13 42.40
N ASP A 312 2.56 -17.91 43.11
CA ASP A 312 2.89 -19.33 43.35
C ASP A 312 2.91 -20.16 42.05
N THR A 313 3.63 -21.29 42.10
CA THR A 313 3.72 -22.26 41.00
C THR A 313 2.94 -23.52 41.35
N ILE A 314 2.17 -24.04 40.39
CA ILE A 314 1.38 -25.26 40.51
C ILE A 314 1.90 -26.26 39.45
N HIS A 315 2.52 -27.35 39.90
CA HIS A 315 2.88 -28.49 39.05
C HIS A 315 1.76 -29.52 39.03
N VAL A 316 1.32 -29.90 37.83
CA VAL A 316 0.20 -30.83 37.62
C VAL A 316 0.74 -32.14 37.05
N ARG A 317 0.55 -33.25 37.78
CA ARG A 317 1.01 -34.58 37.34
C ARG A 317 0.06 -35.23 36.32
N PRO A 318 0.52 -36.27 35.60
CA PRO A 318 -0.28 -37.02 34.66
C PRO A 318 -1.61 -37.53 35.22
N GLY A 319 -2.69 -37.22 34.50
CA GLY A 319 -4.04 -37.64 34.83
C GLY A 319 -5.11 -36.84 34.09
N ILE A 320 -6.35 -37.23 34.34
CA ILE A 320 -7.54 -36.59 33.77
C ILE A 320 -8.21 -35.76 34.87
N TYR A 321 -8.44 -34.49 34.58
CA TYR A 321 -9.01 -33.50 35.48
C TYR A 321 -10.31 -32.97 34.89
N ASP A 322 -11.43 -33.36 35.50
CA ASP A 322 -12.77 -32.90 35.13
C ASP A 322 -13.12 -31.61 35.92
N GLU A 323 -12.54 -30.48 35.51
CA GLU A 323 -12.55 -29.21 36.27
C GLU A 323 -12.65 -27.97 35.36
N SER A 324 -13.05 -26.83 35.93
CA SER A 324 -12.99 -25.50 35.28
C SER A 324 -12.13 -24.56 36.11
N LEU A 325 -11.07 -24.02 35.52
CA LEU A 325 -10.03 -23.28 36.21
C LEU A 325 -10.29 -21.77 36.11
N LEU A 326 -10.59 -21.13 37.24
CA LEU A 326 -10.64 -19.67 37.35
C LEU A 326 -9.29 -19.15 37.83
N ILE A 327 -8.54 -18.49 36.94
CA ILE A 327 -7.23 -17.89 37.27
C ILE A 327 -7.44 -16.38 37.39
N ASP A 328 -7.69 -15.91 38.61
CA ASP A 328 -7.99 -14.51 38.94
C ASP A 328 -6.83 -13.78 39.64
N LYS A 329 -5.77 -14.51 40.02
CA LYS A 329 -4.53 -14.00 40.59
C LYS A 329 -3.32 -14.50 39.79
N PRO A 330 -2.17 -13.83 39.85
CA PRO A 330 -1.02 -14.25 39.08
C PRO A 330 -0.54 -15.62 39.53
N LEU A 331 -0.41 -16.56 38.61
CA LEU A 331 -0.01 -17.94 38.89
C LEU A 331 0.78 -18.52 37.72
N GLU A 332 1.67 -19.45 38.02
CA GLU A 332 2.27 -20.35 37.04
C GLU A 332 1.69 -21.75 37.20
N ILE A 333 1.10 -22.30 36.15
CA ILE A 333 0.49 -23.63 36.15
C ILE A 333 1.15 -24.45 35.05
N ILE A 334 1.91 -25.48 35.45
CA ILE A 334 2.85 -26.19 34.56
C ILE A 334 2.58 -27.70 34.64
N GLY A 335 2.45 -28.34 33.48
CA GLY A 335 2.35 -29.79 33.40
C GLY A 335 3.68 -30.49 33.66
N ASP A 336 3.68 -31.45 34.58
CA ASP A 336 4.83 -32.28 34.95
C ASP A 336 4.71 -33.68 34.31
N GLY A 337 4.81 -33.74 32.98
CA GLY A 337 4.64 -34.97 32.18
C GLY A 337 4.77 -34.72 30.67
N GLU A 338 4.54 -35.75 29.85
CA GLU A 338 4.47 -35.57 28.39
C GLU A 338 3.13 -34.93 27.96
N LEU A 339 3.15 -34.16 26.87
CA LEU A 339 1.93 -33.54 26.32
C LEU A 339 0.88 -34.62 25.99
N GLY A 340 -0.34 -34.43 26.53
CA GLY A 340 -1.45 -35.39 26.39
C GLY A 340 -1.60 -36.35 27.57
N GLU A 341 -0.60 -36.50 28.44
CA GLU A 341 -0.75 -37.27 29.69
C GLU A 341 -1.55 -36.50 30.77
N ILE A 342 -1.61 -35.17 30.63
CA ILE A 342 -2.32 -34.26 31.53
C ILE A 342 -3.47 -33.67 30.73
N VAL A 343 -4.69 -34.16 30.99
CA VAL A 343 -5.90 -33.75 30.26
C VAL A 343 -6.84 -33.05 31.20
N ILE A 344 -7.14 -31.78 30.93
CA ILE A 344 -8.17 -31.01 31.64
C ILE A 344 -9.37 -30.86 30.74
N ARG A 345 -10.54 -31.27 31.20
CA ARG A 345 -11.74 -31.27 30.38
C ARG A 345 -12.97 -30.81 31.15
N THR A 346 -13.90 -30.21 30.44
CA THR A 346 -15.14 -29.74 31.04
C THR A 346 -16.29 -29.65 30.04
N SER A 347 -17.52 -29.59 30.54
CA SER A 347 -18.75 -29.37 29.78
C SER A 347 -19.53 -28.20 30.37
N GLY A 348 -20.19 -27.42 29.52
CA GLY A 348 -21.08 -26.31 29.93
C GLY A 348 -20.36 -25.04 30.40
N THR A 349 -19.02 -24.99 30.33
CA THR A 349 -18.17 -23.85 30.69
C THR A 349 -16.82 -23.92 29.94
N SER A 350 -15.96 -22.92 30.12
CA SER A 350 -14.57 -22.92 29.66
C SER A 350 -13.66 -23.74 30.58
N VAL A 351 -12.67 -24.43 30.02
CA VAL A 351 -11.65 -25.16 30.80
C VAL A 351 -10.79 -24.17 31.57
N VAL A 352 -10.34 -23.09 30.91
CA VAL A 352 -9.56 -22.02 31.53
C VAL A 352 -10.31 -20.69 31.39
N GLN A 353 -10.53 -20.01 32.52
CA GLN A 353 -11.05 -18.65 32.59
C GLN A 353 -9.98 -17.75 33.20
N PHE A 354 -9.26 -17.04 32.35
CA PHE A 354 -8.19 -16.14 32.77
C PHE A 354 -8.71 -14.72 33.00
N LYS A 355 -8.52 -14.25 34.24
CA LYS A 355 -8.93 -12.94 34.73
C LYS A 355 -7.85 -12.26 35.58
N SER A 356 -6.57 -12.63 35.41
CA SER A 356 -5.46 -12.02 36.14
C SER A 356 -4.68 -10.99 35.32
N THR A 357 -3.73 -10.29 35.93
CA THR A 357 -2.84 -9.33 35.27
C THR A 357 -1.76 -10.04 34.44
N PHE A 358 -1.16 -11.09 34.99
CA PHE A 358 -0.21 -11.97 34.31
C PHE A 358 -0.38 -13.42 34.78
N GLY A 359 0.10 -14.37 33.99
CA GLY A 359 0.15 -15.77 34.38
C GLY A 359 0.82 -16.62 33.31
N CYS A 360 1.22 -17.83 33.69
CA CYS A 360 1.77 -18.83 32.78
C CYS A 360 0.92 -20.09 32.87
N PHE A 361 0.59 -20.65 31.72
CA PHE A 361 -0.11 -21.92 31.61
C PHE A 361 0.53 -22.76 30.51
N SER A 362 1.06 -23.94 30.85
CA SER A 362 1.81 -24.72 29.88
C SER A 362 1.79 -26.24 30.06
N ASN A 363 2.09 -26.94 28.96
CA ASN A 363 2.31 -28.38 28.87
C ASN A 363 1.10 -29.25 29.27
N MET A 364 -0.08 -28.97 28.71
CA MET A 364 -1.31 -29.71 29.03
C MET A 364 -2.27 -29.79 27.83
N ALA A 365 -3.10 -30.83 27.82
CA ALA A 365 -4.22 -30.95 26.88
C ALA A 365 -5.51 -30.37 27.50
N LEU A 366 -6.17 -29.45 26.81
CA LEU A 366 -7.38 -28.74 27.23
C LEU A 366 -8.54 -29.10 26.30
N GLN A 367 -9.60 -29.69 26.84
CA GLN A 367 -10.72 -30.21 26.06
C GLN A 367 -12.05 -29.67 26.56
N GLN A 368 -12.67 -28.77 25.79
CA GLN A 368 -14.05 -28.38 26.02
C GLN A 368 -14.96 -29.37 25.28
N LEU A 369 -15.81 -30.12 26.00
CA LEU A 369 -16.47 -31.32 25.45
C LEU A 369 -17.86 -31.08 24.87
N SER A 370 -18.68 -30.22 25.50
CA SER A 370 -20.06 -29.97 25.07
C SER A 370 -20.74 -28.88 25.91
N GLY A 371 -21.83 -28.31 25.41
CA GLY A 371 -22.77 -27.51 26.20
C GLY A 371 -22.45 -26.02 26.23
N GLY A 372 -23.48 -25.20 25.92
CA GLY A 372 -23.37 -23.74 25.82
C GLY A 372 -22.55 -23.28 24.62
N ASN A 373 -22.12 -22.02 24.65
CA ASN A 373 -21.22 -21.43 23.66
C ASN A 373 -19.98 -20.91 24.40
N TRP A 374 -19.15 -21.83 24.88
CA TRP A 374 -18.01 -21.52 25.74
C TRP A 374 -16.70 -21.89 25.04
N PRO A 375 -15.76 -20.95 24.91
CA PRO A 375 -14.44 -21.29 24.38
C PRO A 375 -13.69 -22.21 25.36
N CYS A 376 -12.74 -23.01 24.88
CA CYS A 376 -11.94 -23.86 25.78
C CYS A 376 -11.09 -23.00 26.73
N VAL A 377 -10.42 -21.98 26.19
CA VAL A 377 -9.68 -20.96 26.94
C VAL A 377 -10.30 -19.57 26.73
N ASN A 378 -10.72 -18.92 27.81
CA ASN A 378 -11.28 -17.57 27.79
C ASN A 378 -10.34 -16.58 28.49
N ILE A 379 -9.73 -15.67 27.73
CA ILE A 379 -8.79 -14.66 28.23
C ILE A 379 -9.47 -13.30 28.23
N SER A 380 -9.97 -12.90 29.39
CA SER A 380 -10.79 -11.68 29.49
C SER A 380 -10.00 -10.40 29.71
N GLN A 381 -8.83 -10.49 30.37
CA GLN A 381 -7.89 -9.40 30.65
C GLN A 381 -6.47 -9.92 30.88
N GLY A 382 -5.50 -9.00 30.91
CA GLY A 382 -4.11 -9.27 31.27
C GLY A 382 -3.27 -9.94 30.18
N ARG A 383 -2.10 -10.43 30.59
CA ARG A 383 -1.11 -11.08 29.73
C ARG A 383 -0.87 -12.51 30.19
N LEU A 384 -1.55 -13.46 29.56
CA LEU A 384 -1.30 -14.89 29.75
C LEU A 384 -0.19 -15.35 28.80
N GLU A 385 0.83 -16.00 29.33
CA GLU A 385 1.77 -16.82 28.56
C GLU A 385 1.17 -18.24 28.46
N LEU A 386 0.70 -18.61 27.27
CA LEU A 386 0.06 -19.90 26.99
C LEU A 386 0.89 -20.66 25.96
N HIS A 387 1.52 -21.76 26.37
CA HIS A 387 2.43 -22.48 25.49
C HIS A 387 2.53 -23.98 25.74
N ASP A 388 3.00 -24.71 24.73
CA ASP A 388 3.13 -26.18 24.75
C ASP A 388 1.81 -26.89 25.10
N CYS A 389 0.66 -26.32 24.76
CA CYS A 389 -0.65 -26.93 25.01
C CYS A 389 -1.28 -27.54 23.75
N ASP A 390 -2.12 -28.54 23.96
CA ASP A 390 -3.03 -29.11 22.96
C ASP A 390 -4.47 -28.69 23.30
N ILE A 391 -5.14 -27.95 22.43
CA ILE A 391 -6.39 -27.24 22.75
C ILE A 391 -7.47 -27.55 21.72
N THR A 392 -8.56 -28.18 22.20
CA THR A 392 -9.75 -28.51 21.41
C THR A 392 -11.02 -27.98 22.06
N SER A 393 -12.06 -27.72 21.24
CA SER A 393 -13.35 -27.22 21.73
C SER A 393 -14.51 -27.73 20.89
N HIS A 394 -15.42 -28.47 21.50
CA HIS A 394 -16.60 -29.02 20.83
C HIS A 394 -17.84 -28.12 20.92
N SER A 395 -17.80 -27.01 21.66
CA SER A 395 -18.94 -26.08 21.76
C SER A 395 -18.73 -24.73 21.08
N SER A 396 -17.50 -24.23 20.99
CA SER A 396 -17.19 -22.88 20.52
C SER A 396 -15.74 -22.78 20.05
N SER A 397 -15.12 -21.59 20.14
CA SER A 397 -13.72 -21.39 19.78
C SER A 397 -12.75 -22.16 20.69
N CYS A 398 -11.55 -22.50 20.23
CA CYS A 398 -10.53 -23.08 21.13
C CYS A 398 -10.02 -22.02 22.10
N ILE A 399 -9.68 -20.84 21.60
CA ILE A 399 -9.23 -19.70 22.41
C ILE A 399 -10.06 -18.47 22.05
N ALA A 400 -10.56 -17.75 23.07
CA ALA A 400 -11.19 -16.45 22.89
C ALA A 400 -10.48 -15.37 23.73
N ILE A 401 -10.22 -14.23 23.10
CA ILE A 401 -9.48 -13.10 23.66
C ILE A 401 -10.36 -11.85 23.66
N GLY A 402 -10.52 -11.25 24.84
CA GLY A 402 -11.34 -10.08 25.12
C GLY A 402 -10.56 -8.78 25.19
N ASN A 403 -10.46 -8.16 26.37
CA ASN A 403 -9.65 -6.95 26.56
C ASN A 403 -8.28 -7.34 27.14
N ALA A 404 -7.54 -8.16 26.40
CA ALA A 404 -6.32 -8.81 26.86
C ALA A 404 -5.24 -8.80 25.77
N GLU A 405 -3.98 -8.99 26.19
CA GLU A 405 -2.80 -9.03 25.32
C GLU A 405 -1.92 -10.25 25.69
N PRO A 406 -2.40 -11.48 25.44
CA PRO A 406 -1.64 -12.69 25.77
C PRO A 406 -0.46 -12.92 24.81
N ASN A 407 0.45 -13.78 25.22
CA ASN A 407 1.43 -14.41 24.35
C ASN A 407 1.05 -15.89 24.20
N ILE A 408 0.63 -16.27 23.00
CA ILE A 408 0.16 -17.62 22.68
C ILE A 408 1.17 -18.22 21.72
N HIS A 409 1.97 -19.18 22.18
CA HIS A 409 3.02 -19.75 21.35
C HIS A 409 3.24 -21.24 21.52
N ASP A 410 3.74 -21.89 20.47
CA ASP A 410 4.10 -23.31 20.49
C ASP A 410 2.94 -24.25 20.90
N ASN A 411 1.69 -23.86 20.59
CA ASN A 411 0.49 -24.68 20.86
C ASN A 411 0.01 -25.45 19.62
N ILE A 412 -0.74 -26.51 19.87
CA ILE A 412 -1.55 -27.25 18.90
C ILE A 412 -3.01 -26.87 19.16
N ILE A 413 -3.66 -26.20 18.21
CA ILE A 413 -5.01 -25.66 18.36
C ILE A 413 -5.87 -26.22 17.24
N HIS A 414 -6.77 -27.14 17.57
CA HIS A 414 -7.49 -27.85 16.52
C HIS A 414 -8.88 -28.33 16.88
N ASP A 415 -9.60 -28.76 15.85
CA ASP A 415 -10.94 -29.35 15.95
C ASP A 415 -11.93 -28.51 16.77
N GLY A 416 -11.78 -27.19 16.73
CA GLY A 416 -12.74 -26.24 17.24
C GLY A 416 -14.05 -26.32 16.47
N ASN A 417 -15.18 -26.43 17.18
CA ASN A 417 -16.52 -26.40 16.59
C ASN A 417 -16.87 -25.03 15.98
N ASP A 418 -16.05 -24.02 16.25
CA ASP A 418 -16.15 -22.66 15.71
C ASP A 418 -14.77 -22.19 15.20
N ILE A 419 -14.20 -21.13 15.79
CA ILE A 419 -12.92 -20.50 15.41
C ILE A 419 -11.76 -21.10 16.22
N GLY A 420 -10.57 -21.26 15.64
CA GLY A 420 -9.37 -21.66 16.41
C GLY A 420 -9.02 -20.62 17.50
N ILE A 421 -8.66 -19.40 17.07
CA ILE A 421 -8.40 -18.26 17.97
C ILE A 421 -9.27 -17.06 17.58
N LEU A 422 -10.13 -16.61 18.49
CA LEU A 422 -11.00 -15.46 18.30
C LEU A 422 -10.49 -14.25 19.09
N LEU A 423 -10.16 -13.16 18.39
CA LEU A 423 -9.83 -11.86 18.96
C LEU A 423 -10.98 -10.87 18.77
N SER A 424 -11.43 -10.28 19.88
CA SER A 424 -12.56 -9.35 19.91
C SER A 424 -12.31 -8.15 20.81
N LYS A 425 -13.20 -7.16 20.77
CA LYS A 425 -13.14 -5.94 21.59
C LYS A 425 -11.86 -5.14 21.34
N ASN A 426 -10.98 -4.99 22.33
CA ASN A 426 -9.69 -4.29 22.24
C ASN A 426 -8.55 -5.27 22.53
N SER A 427 -8.59 -6.48 21.96
CA SER A 427 -7.53 -7.48 22.19
C SER A 427 -6.30 -7.21 21.34
N GLY A 428 -5.15 -7.57 21.88
CA GLY A 428 -3.87 -7.55 21.19
C GLY A 428 -3.07 -8.80 21.51
N GLY A 429 -1.77 -8.62 21.73
CA GLY A 429 -0.86 -9.72 22.06
C GLY A 429 -0.16 -10.34 20.85
N ILE A 430 0.56 -11.42 21.13
CA ILE A 430 1.38 -12.14 20.15
C ILE A 430 0.84 -13.57 20.04
N ILE A 431 0.65 -14.02 18.80
CA ILE A 431 0.27 -15.38 18.45
C ILE A 431 1.36 -15.92 17.56
N GLU A 432 2.23 -16.79 18.06
CA GLU A 432 3.40 -17.24 17.30
C GLU A 432 3.75 -18.72 17.38
N ASN A 433 4.32 -19.28 16.31
CA ASN A 433 4.76 -20.67 16.25
C ASN A 433 3.67 -21.73 16.57
N ASN A 434 2.39 -21.40 16.42
CA ASN A 434 1.30 -22.35 16.68
C ASN A 434 0.96 -23.17 15.43
N LYS A 435 0.42 -24.39 15.65
CA LYS A 435 -0.25 -25.19 14.63
C LYS A 435 -1.76 -25.05 14.82
N ILE A 436 -2.45 -24.48 13.85
CA ILE A 436 -3.89 -24.20 13.91
C ILE A 436 -4.60 -24.91 12.76
N PHE A 437 -5.42 -25.93 13.05
CA PHE A 437 -6.02 -26.74 11.97
C PHE A 437 -7.36 -27.39 12.32
N GLY A 438 -8.09 -27.90 11.32
CA GLY A 438 -9.32 -28.70 11.54
C GLY A 438 -10.52 -27.93 12.08
N ASN A 439 -10.40 -26.62 12.31
CA ASN A 439 -11.48 -25.79 12.88
C ASN A 439 -12.65 -25.62 11.90
N ALA A 440 -13.87 -25.52 12.44
CA ALA A 440 -15.10 -25.46 11.65
C ALA A 440 -15.31 -24.12 10.93
N LEU A 441 -14.82 -23.01 11.49
CA LEU A 441 -14.78 -21.69 10.87
C LEU A 441 -13.32 -21.25 10.63
N ALA A 442 -12.97 -20.01 10.97
CA ALA A 442 -11.65 -19.46 10.73
C ALA A 442 -10.59 -20.10 11.65
N GLY A 443 -9.35 -20.23 11.17
CA GLY A 443 -8.22 -20.56 12.04
C GLY A 443 -7.99 -19.45 13.07
N VAL A 444 -7.89 -18.21 12.60
CA VAL A 444 -7.80 -17.01 13.44
C VAL A 444 -8.81 -15.97 12.95
N GLU A 445 -9.64 -15.42 13.83
CA GLU A 445 -10.52 -14.28 13.53
C GLU A 445 -10.11 -13.04 14.34
N ILE A 446 -9.90 -11.93 13.66
CA ILE A 446 -9.58 -10.62 14.25
C ILE A 446 -10.73 -9.66 13.97
N ARG A 447 -11.40 -9.19 15.03
CA ARG A 447 -12.53 -8.26 14.88
C ARG A 447 -12.61 -7.17 15.95
N GLY A 448 -13.40 -6.13 15.67
CA GLY A 448 -13.54 -4.98 16.56
C GLY A 448 -12.31 -4.09 16.49
N LYS A 449 -11.83 -3.59 17.63
CA LYS A 449 -10.61 -2.78 17.72
C LYS A 449 -9.36 -3.63 18.01
N SER A 450 -9.42 -4.92 17.69
CA SER A 450 -8.33 -5.85 17.97
C SER A 450 -7.16 -5.62 17.02
N ASN A 451 -5.94 -5.71 17.55
CA ASN A 451 -4.70 -5.42 16.82
C ASN A 451 -3.54 -6.35 17.27
N PRO A 452 -3.61 -7.66 17.03
CA PRO A 452 -2.57 -8.61 17.41
C PRO A 452 -1.40 -8.66 16.42
N ARG A 453 -0.32 -9.35 16.84
CA ARG A 453 0.74 -9.82 15.94
C ARG A 453 0.61 -11.34 15.76
N VAL A 454 0.27 -11.78 14.56
CA VAL A 454 0.15 -13.20 14.17
C VAL A 454 1.40 -13.56 13.36
N LEU A 455 2.31 -14.32 13.97
CA LEU A 455 3.68 -14.52 13.47
C LEU A 455 4.07 -16.00 13.35
N ARG A 456 4.63 -16.46 12.23
CA ARG A 456 5.24 -17.81 12.16
C ARG A 456 4.32 -18.98 12.53
N ASN A 457 3.01 -18.83 12.34
CA ASN A 457 2.06 -19.90 12.58
C ASN A 457 1.88 -20.75 11.31
N LYS A 458 1.54 -22.03 11.49
CA LYS A 458 1.01 -22.90 10.44
C LYS A 458 -0.50 -22.97 10.60
N ILE A 459 -1.25 -22.49 9.62
CA ILE A 459 -2.73 -22.42 9.67
C ILE A 459 -3.31 -23.18 8.49
N TYR A 460 -3.86 -24.37 8.73
CA TYR A 460 -4.15 -25.29 7.64
C TYR A 460 -5.35 -26.21 7.84
N ASP A 461 -5.83 -26.79 6.74
CA ASP A 461 -6.91 -27.79 6.72
C ASP A 461 -8.18 -27.40 7.52
N GLY A 462 -8.47 -26.11 7.64
CA GLY A 462 -9.70 -25.58 8.22
C GLY A 462 -10.88 -25.61 7.24
N LYS A 463 -12.11 -25.62 7.78
CA LYS A 463 -13.34 -25.55 6.98
C LYS A 463 -13.74 -24.12 6.61
N GLY A 464 -13.19 -23.11 7.28
CA GLY A 464 -13.34 -21.70 6.94
C GLY A 464 -12.06 -21.12 6.33
N PRO A 465 -11.87 -19.78 6.43
CA PRO A 465 -10.63 -19.15 6.01
C PRO A 465 -9.49 -19.42 7.01
N GLY A 466 -8.24 -19.32 6.55
CA GLY A 466 -7.09 -19.41 7.46
C GLY A 466 -7.10 -18.28 8.49
N ILE A 467 -7.10 -17.04 8.01
CA ILE A 467 -7.22 -15.83 8.83
C ILE A 467 -8.36 -14.96 8.31
N LEU A 468 -9.25 -14.54 9.20
CA LEU A 468 -10.34 -13.60 8.91
C LEU A 468 -10.13 -12.29 9.66
N VAL A 469 -10.09 -11.17 8.96
CA VAL A 469 -10.04 -9.82 9.55
C VAL A 469 -11.33 -9.08 9.20
N SER A 470 -12.13 -8.77 10.21
CA SER A 470 -13.48 -8.24 10.02
C SER A 470 -13.84 -7.10 10.97
N LYS A 471 -14.91 -6.35 10.66
CA LYS A 471 -15.54 -5.37 11.57
C LYS A 471 -14.55 -4.39 12.18
N GLY A 472 -13.69 -3.80 11.35
CA GLY A 472 -12.66 -2.84 11.75
C GLY A 472 -11.40 -3.42 12.39
N GLY A 473 -11.28 -4.76 12.47
CA GLY A 473 -10.09 -5.43 12.97
C GLY A 473 -8.83 -5.03 12.19
N SER A 474 -7.70 -4.98 12.89
CA SER A 474 -6.38 -4.71 12.31
C SER A 474 -5.36 -5.68 12.89
N GLY A 475 -4.08 -5.50 12.63
CA GLY A 475 -3.04 -6.40 13.09
C GLY A 475 -1.90 -6.56 12.10
N ILE A 476 -0.83 -7.20 12.57
CA ILE A 476 0.30 -7.62 11.74
C ILE A 476 0.19 -9.12 11.55
N ILE A 477 0.06 -9.56 10.30
CA ILE A 477 0.06 -10.96 9.90
C ILE A 477 1.35 -11.19 9.13
N GLU A 478 2.34 -11.80 9.76
CA GLU A 478 3.69 -11.89 9.20
C GLU A 478 4.36 -13.26 9.31
N ASN A 479 5.06 -13.70 8.26
CA ASN A 479 5.82 -14.96 8.24
C ASN A 479 4.98 -16.21 8.55
N ASN A 480 3.68 -16.22 8.27
CA ASN A 480 2.83 -17.40 8.47
C ASN A 480 2.77 -18.27 7.21
N GLU A 481 2.54 -19.56 7.41
CA GLU A 481 2.29 -20.55 6.36
C GLU A 481 0.80 -20.94 6.42
N ILE A 482 0.04 -20.63 5.36
CA ILE A 482 -1.43 -20.77 5.33
C ILE A 482 -1.83 -21.63 4.12
N TYR A 483 -2.39 -22.82 4.35
CA TYR A 483 -2.64 -23.78 3.26
C TYR A 483 -3.79 -24.76 3.50
N GLY A 484 -4.31 -25.42 2.46
CA GLY A 484 -5.31 -26.49 2.59
C GLY A 484 -6.71 -26.08 3.07
N ASN A 485 -6.88 -24.83 3.50
CA ASN A 485 -8.15 -24.28 3.99
C ASN A 485 -9.25 -24.29 2.91
N ALA A 486 -10.49 -24.50 3.32
CA ALA A 486 -11.62 -24.65 2.41
C ALA A 486 -12.08 -23.34 1.78
N LEU A 487 -11.92 -22.20 2.49
CA LEU A 487 -12.20 -20.86 1.98
C LEU A 487 -10.90 -20.07 1.76
N GLY A 488 -10.93 -18.73 1.87
CA GLY A 488 -9.77 -17.89 1.62
C GLY A 488 -8.59 -18.18 2.55
N GLY A 489 -7.35 -18.09 2.07
CA GLY A 489 -6.19 -18.12 2.95
C GLY A 489 -6.24 -16.98 3.97
N VAL A 490 -6.39 -15.75 3.47
CA VAL A 490 -6.68 -14.55 4.26
C VAL A 490 -7.91 -13.84 3.70
N GLU A 491 -8.88 -13.54 4.54
CA GLU A 491 -10.07 -12.78 4.18
C GLU A 491 -10.15 -11.47 4.95
N ILE A 492 -10.36 -10.36 4.23
CA ILE A 492 -10.45 -9.02 4.80
C ILE A 492 -11.79 -8.40 4.41
N ILE A 493 -12.66 -8.23 5.40
CA ILE A 493 -14.07 -7.87 5.18
C ILE A 493 -14.53 -6.77 6.13
N ASP A 494 -15.66 -6.13 5.85
CA ASP A 494 -16.36 -5.21 6.77
C ASP A 494 -15.44 -4.15 7.41
N GLY A 495 -14.62 -3.51 6.58
CA GLY A 495 -13.68 -2.47 7.02
C GLY A 495 -12.43 -2.98 7.77
N GLY A 496 -12.16 -4.28 7.77
CA GLY A 496 -10.89 -4.83 8.24
C GLY A 496 -9.70 -4.17 7.53
N ASN A 497 -8.61 -3.96 8.24
CA ASN A 497 -7.44 -3.23 7.74
C ASN A 497 -6.12 -3.75 8.35
N PRO A 498 -5.68 -4.98 8.01
CA PRO A 498 -4.44 -5.54 8.51
C PRO A 498 -3.23 -5.16 7.65
N ASN A 499 -2.04 -5.39 8.19
CA ASN A 499 -0.79 -5.47 7.44
C ASN A 499 -0.43 -6.96 7.25
N VAL A 500 -0.53 -7.45 6.02
CA VAL A 500 -0.23 -8.84 5.64
C VAL A 500 1.11 -8.87 4.93
N MET A 501 2.16 -9.40 5.55
CA MET A 501 3.50 -9.39 4.97
C MET A 501 4.31 -10.65 5.11
N ARG A 502 5.09 -11.01 4.09
CA ARG A 502 6.01 -12.18 4.13
C ARG A 502 5.34 -13.50 4.48
N ASN A 503 4.07 -13.68 4.14
CA ASN A 503 3.37 -14.95 4.35
C ASN A 503 3.46 -15.83 3.10
N GLU A 504 3.42 -17.13 3.31
CA GLU A 504 3.24 -18.13 2.28
C GLU A 504 1.79 -18.59 2.30
N ILE A 505 1.04 -18.32 1.23
CA ILE A 505 -0.39 -18.64 1.12
C ILE A 505 -0.61 -19.54 -0.09
N HIS A 506 -0.81 -20.83 0.16
CA HIS A 506 -0.72 -21.80 -0.92
C HIS A 506 -1.60 -23.03 -0.78
N ASP A 507 -1.80 -23.73 -1.90
CA ASP A 507 -2.52 -25.01 -1.94
C ASP A 507 -3.90 -24.97 -1.23
N GLY A 508 -4.53 -23.79 -1.17
CA GLY A 508 -5.86 -23.56 -0.62
C GLY A 508 -6.94 -23.96 -1.63
N LYS A 509 -8.10 -24.36 -1.13
CA LYS A 509 -9.27 -24.70 -1.98
C LYS A 509 -10.06 -23.46 -2.41
N GLY A 510 -9.84 -22.33 -1.74
CA GLY A 510 -10.43 -21.03 -2.05
C GLY A 510 -9.45 -20.05 -2.71
N VAL A 511 -9.75 -18.76 -2.53
CA VAL A 511 -8.90 -17.63 -2.96
C VAL A 511 -7.68 -17.54 -2.04
N GLY A 512 -6.52 -17.10 -2.53
CA GLY A 512 -5.37 -16.83 -1.65
C GLY A 512 -5.68 -15.72 -0.64
N ILE A 513 -5.94 -14.51 -1.12
CA ILE A 513 -6.39 -13.36 -0.32
C ILE A 513 -7.67 -12.75 -0.91
N SER A 514 -8.75 -12.66 -0.13
CA SER A 514 -9.98 -11.97 -0.56
C SER A 514 -10.19 -10.68 0.22
N ILE A 515 -10.43 -9.58 -0.48
CA ILE A 515 -10.72 -8.25 0.08
C ILE A 515 -12.11 -7.82 -0.43
N CYS A 516 -13.10 -7.81 0.46
CA CYS A 516 -14.47 -7.44 0.10
C CYS A 516 -15.15 -6.56 1.16
N ARG A 517 -16.36 -6.06 0.86
CA ARG A 517 -17.18 -5.24 1.78
C ARG A 517 -16.39 -4.13 2.46
N LYS A 518 -15.76 -3.27 1.66
CA LYS A 518 -14.93 -2.13 2.12
C LYS A 518 -13.69 -2.55 2.93
N GLY A 519 -13.25 -3.79 2.80
CA GLY A 519 -11.97 -4.25 3.32
C GLY A 519 -10.80 -3.43 2.76
N LYS A 520 -9.78 -3.26 3.57
CA LYS A 520 -8.55 -2.50 3.27
C LYS A 520 -7.34 -3.31 3.73
N GLY A 521 -6.15 -2.76 3.59
CA GLY A 521 -4.94 -3.36 4.15
C GLY A 521 -3.74 -3.09 3.29
N ASN A 522 -2.56 -3.31 3.87
CA ASN A 522 -1.30 -3.35 3.14
C ASN A 522 -0.88 -4.82 2.99
N ILE A 523 -0.80 -5.29 1.75
CA ILE A 523 -0.41 -6.66 1.40
C ILE A 523 0.94 -6.58 0.70
N GLU A 524 2.01 -6.97 1.40
CA GLU A 524 3.38 -6.70 0.98
C GLU A 524 4.33 -7.89 1.12
N GLU A 525 5.15 -8.17 0.12
CA GLU A 525 6.20 -9.23 0.21
C GLU A 525 5.65 -10.65 0.48
N ASN A 526 4.42 -10.98 0.09
CA ASN A 526 3.86 -12.33 0.26
C ASN A 526 4.10 -13.22 -0.97
N GLU A 527 4.21 -14.53 -0.74
CA GLU A 527 4.15 -15.55 -1.80
C GLU A 527 2.79 -16.22 -1.81
N ILE A 528 2.07 -16.14 -2.94
CA ILE A 528 0.73 -16.69 -3.11
C ILE A 528 0.73 -17.64 -4.31
N TYR A 529 0.48 -18.93 -4.09
CA TYR A 529 0.66 -19.91 -5.17
C TYR A 529 -0.20 -21.16 -5.06
N ASN A 530 -0.42 -21.84 -6.20
CA ASN A 530 -1.16 -23.12 -6.30
C ASN A 530 -2.60 -23.13 -5.72
N ASN A 531 -3.16 -21.99 -5.32
CA ASN A 531 -4.55 -21.93 -4.86
C ASN A 531 -5.52 -22.31 -5.99
N ALA A 532 -6.62 -22.95 -5.60
CA ALA A 532 -7.60 -23.48 -6.55
C ALA A 532 -8.44 -22.37 -7.23
N LEU A 533 -8.64 -21.24 -6.54
CA LEU A 533 -9.29 -20.05 -7.08
C LEU A 533 -8.25 -18.93 -7.32
N GLU A 534 -8.70 -17.67 -7.34
CA GLU A 534 -7.85 -16.50 -7.58
C GLU A 534 -6.71 -16.40 -6.56
N GLY A 535 -5.56 -15.87 -6.99
CA GLY A 535 -4.49 -15.52 -6.05
C GLY A 535 -4.96 -14.43 -5.09
N VAL A 536 -5.48 -13.34 -5.65
CA VAL A 536 -6.06 -12.22 -4.90
C VAL A 536 -7.36 -11.75 -5.56
N GLU A 537 -8.40 -11.55 -4.75
CA GLU A 537 -9.69 -11.00 -5.18
C GLU A 537 -9.98 -9.67 -4.46
N ILE A 538 -10.38 -8.65 -5.21
CA ILE A 538 -10.83 -7.36 -4.68
C ILE A 538 -12.23 -7.06 -5.22
N LYS A 539 -13.23 -6.97 -4.34
CA LYS A 539 -14.62 -6.71 -4.73
C LYS A 539 -15.38 -5.85 -3.72
N GLU A 540 -16.58 -5.42 -4.08
CA GLU A 540 -17.53 -4.77 -3.17
C GLU A 540 -16.89 -3.59 -2.39
N GLU A 541 -16.33 -2.64 -3.14
CA GLU A 541 -15.61 -1.46 -2.63
C GLU A 541 -14.36 -1.77 -1.79
N GLY A 542 -13.81 -2.99 -1.87
CA GLY A 542 -12.49 -3.31 -1.33
C GLY A 542 -11.42 -2.37 -1.91
N ASN A 543 -10.52 -1.86 -1.07
CA ASN A 543 -9.52 -0.87 -1.48
C ASN A 543 -8.17 -1.07 -0.76
N PRO A 544 -7.42 -2.13 -1.10
CA PRO A 544 -6.12 -2.41 -0.52
C PRO A 544 -4.96 -1.71 -1.25
N ILE A 545 -3.80 -1.70 -0.62
CA ILE A 545 -2.50 -1.47 -1.27
C ILE A 545 -1.77 -2.82 -1.33
N ILE A 546 -1.41 -3.26 -2.53
CA ILE A 546 -0.81 -4.57 -2.78
C ILE A 546 0.49 -4.39 -3.52
N ARG A 547 1.61 -4.70 -2.86
CA ARG A 547 2.94 -4.44 -3.45
C ARG A 547 4.01 -5.47 -3.18
N ARG A 548 4.93 -5.65 -4.14
CA ARG A 548 6.07 -6.57 -4.02
C ARG A 548 5.68 -8.01 -3.66
N ASN A 549 4.49 -8.46 -4.05
CA ASN A 549 4.06 -9.83 -3.86
C ASN A 549 4.40 -10.67 -5.09
N LYS A 550 4.55 -11.97 -4.86
CA LYS A 550 4.77 -12.96 -5.92
C LYS A 550 3.57 -13.89 -6.01
N LEU A 551 2.81 -13.78 -7.09
CA LEU A 551 1.64 -14.60 -7.36
C LEU A 551 1.97 -15.59 -8.47
N ARG A 552 2.02 -16.90 -8.18
CA ARG A 552 2.48 -17.89 -9.16
C ARG A 552 1.66 -19.17 -9.23
N ASN A 553 1.58 -19.77 -10.42
CA ASN A 553 1.08 -21.13 -10.65
C ASN A 553 -0.34 -21.41 -10.09
N GLY A 554 -1.20 -20.38 -9.99
CA GLY A 554 -2.59 -20.54 -9.57
C GLY A 554 -3.44 -21.29 -10.60
N GLN A 555 -4.50 -21.96 -10.13
CA GLN A 555 -5.43 -22.66 -11.01
C GLN A 555 -6.46 -21.73 -11.67
N SER A 556 -6.60 -20.50 -11.17
CA SER A 556 -7.44 -19.43 -11.70
C SER A 556 -6.60 -18.20 -12.09
N LYS A 557 -7.14 -16.99 -11.91
CA LYS A 557 -6.52 -15.70 -12.23
C LYS A 557 -5.53 -15.31 -11.12
N GLY A 558 -4.53 -14.50 -11.44
CA GLY A 558 -3.62 -13.94 -10.44
C GLY A 558 -4.36 -12.94 -9.55
N PHE A 559 -4.83 -11.86 -10.16
CA PHE A 559 -5.68 -10.84 -9.54
C PHE A 559 -7.05 -10.80 -10.21
N THR A 560 -8.10 -10.59 -9.43
CA THR A 560 -9.42 -10.21 -9.93
C THR A 560 -9.92 -8.97 -9.18
N VAL A 561 -10.33 -7.94 -9.92
CA VAL A 561 -10.96 -6.72 -9.39
C VAL A 561 -12.35 -6.55 -9.99
N SER A 562 -13.39 -6.66 -9.17
CA SER A 562 -14.79 -6.71 -9.62
C SER A 562 -15.77 -5.96 -8.71
N TYR A 563 -17.02 -5.79 -9.15
CA TYR A 563 -18.11 -5.19 -8.35
C TYR A 563 -17.72 -3.88 -7.63
N GLY A 564 -17.11 -2.94 -8.37
CA GLY A 564 -16.65 -1.66 -7.81
C GLY A 564 -15.42 -1.76 -6.89
N GLY A 565 -14.69 -2.87 -6.94
CA GLY A 565 -13.39 -3.02 -6.30
C GLY A 565 -12.40 -1.97 -6.80
N LEU A 566 -11.59 -1.47 -5.87
CA LEU A 566 -10.57 -0.44 -6.07
C LEU A 566 -9.21 -0.98 -5.61
N GLY A 567 -8.25 -0.08 -5.38
CA GLY A 567 -6.95 -0.43 -4.81
C GLY A 567 -5.79 -0.11 -5.73
N THR A 568 -4.58 -0.22 -5.16
CA THR A 568 -3.32 -0.05 -5.87
C THR A 568 -2.59 -1.38 -5.91
N ILE A 569 -2.26 -1.85 -7.11
CA ILE A 569 -1.49 -3.06 -7.37
C ILE A 569 -0.16 -2.60 -7.97
N GLU A 570 0.92 -2.63 -7.20
CA GLU A 570 2.22 -2.09 -7.61
C GLU A 570 3.41 -3.02 -7.37
N GLU A 571 4.41 -3.02 -8.25
CA GLU A 571 5.67 -3.77 -8.04
C GLU A 571 5.50 -5.30 -7.80
N ASN A 572 4.39 -5.91 -8.22
CA ASN A 572 4.15 -7.34 -8.05
C ASN A 572 4.68 -8.15 -9.24
N GLU A 573 5.01 -9.42 -8.98
CA GLU A 573 5.38 -10.41 -9.99
C GLU A 573 4.27 -11.47 -10.12
N VAL A 574 3.67 -11.59 -11.31
CA VAL A 574 2.51 -12.45 -11.57
C VAL A 574 2.80 -13.38 -12.74
N PHE A 575 2.81 -14.69 -12.52
CA PHE A 575 3.15 -15.64 -13.59
C PHE A 575 2.61 -17.07 -13.43
N GLY A 576 2.57 -17.85 -14.52
CA GLY A 576 2.23 -19.28 -14.50
C GLY A 576 0.77 -19.61 -14.18
N HIS A 577 -0.10 -18.61 -14.03
CA HIS A 577 -1.53 -18.79 -13.79
C HIS A 577 -2.23 -19.43 -15.00
N LYS A 578 -3.26 -20.24 -14.72
CA LYS A 578 -4.04 -20.92 -15.78
C LYS A 578 -5.04 -20.00 -16.48
N ARG A 579 -5.39 -18.87 -15.87
CA ARG A 579 -6.23 -17.80 -16.42
C ARG A 579 -5.47 -16.48 -16.40
N ALA A 580 -6.14 -15.39 -16.75
CA ALA A 580 -5.58 -14.05 -16.80
C ALA A 580 -4.68 -13.72 -15.59
N GLY A 581 -3.54 -13.08 -15.83
CA GLY A 581 -2.68 -12.59 -14.75
C GLY A 581 -3.40 -11.57 -13.88
N VAL A 582 -4.04 -10.58 -14.51
CA VAL A 582 -4.90 -9.58 -13.86
C VAL A 582 -6.22 -9.47 -14.62
N GLU A 583 -7.34 -9.61 -13.93
CA GLU A 583 -8.68 -9.41 -14.48
C GLU A 583 -9.35 -8.22 -13.81
N ILE A 584 -9.86 -7.29 -14.61
CA ILE A 584 -10.67 -6.16 -14.15
C ILE A 584 -12.03 -6.27 -14.84
N THR A 585 -13.07 -6.47 -14.05
CA THR A 585 -14.40 -6.80 -14.58
C THR A 585 -15.50 -6.16 -13.76
N GLU A 586 -16.75 -6.20 -14.23
CA GLU A 586 -17.94 -5.82 -13.46
C GLU A 586 -17.80 -4.47 -12.72
N GLY A 587 -17.27 -3.46 -13.42
CA GLY A 587 -17.08 -2.10 -12.89
C GLY A 587 -15.91 -1.92 -11.92
N GLY A 588 -15.01 -2.90 -11.81
CA GLY A 588 -13.73 -2.73 -11.09
C GLY A 588 -12.89 -1.59 -11.68
N ASN A 589 -12.16 -0.87 -10.82
CA ASN A 589 -11.41 0.33 -11.22
C ASN A 589 -10.13 0.52 -10.38
N PRO A 590 -9.13 -0.37 -10.50
CA PRO A 590 -7.87 -0.28 -9.76
C PRO A 590 -6.84 0.64 -10.45
N LYS A 591 -5.78 0.97 -9.71
CA LYS A 591 -4.51 1.44 -10.27
C LYS A 591 -3.52 0.28 -10.31
N VAL A 592 -3.00 -0.06 -11.48
CA VAL A 592 -2.06 -1.16 -11.70
C VAL A 592 -0.78 -0.58 -12.29
N HIS A 593 0.32 -0.57 -11.55
CA HIS A 593 1.56 0.00 -12.07
C HIS A 593 2.85 -0.69 -11.65
N HIS A 594 3.88 -0.62 -12.49
CA HIS A 594 5.20 -1.21 -12.18
C HIS A 594 5.17 -2.72 -11.91
N ASN A 595 4.15 -3.44 -12.38
CA ASN A 595 4.06 -4.90 -12.21
C ASN A 595 4.76 -5.63 -13.37
N ARG A 596 5.22 -6.85 -13.10
CA ARG A 596 5.71 -7.81 -14.10
C ARG A 596 4.68 -8.93 -14.23
N ILE A 597 4.04 -9.05 -15.40
CA ILE A 597 2.97 -10.01 -15.67
C ILE A 597 3.37 -10.86 -16.86
N HIS A 598 3.74 -12.11 -16.60
CA HIS A 598 4.42 -12.91 -17.62
C HIS A 598 4.22 -14.42 -17.49
N ASP A 599 4.61 -15.15 -18.54
CA ASP A 599 4.57 -16.63 -18.58
C ASP A 599 3.21 -17.22 -18.12
N GLY A 600 2.12 -16.49 -18.36
CA GLY A 600 0.75 -16.93 -18.11
C GLY A 600 0.26 -17.87 -19.21
N LYS A 601 -0.64 -18.80 -18.86
CA LYS A 601 -1.28 -19.71 -19.83
C LYS A 601 -2.50 -19.10 -20.53
N ASP A 602 -2.79 -17.85 -20.22
CA ASP A 602 -3.87 -17.02 -20.74
C ASP A 602 -3.31 -15.60 -20.96
N CYS A 603 -4.17 -14.60 -21.16
CA CYS A 603 -3.79 -13.22 -21.32
C CYS A 603 -3.09 -12.64 -20.07
N GLY A 604 -2.28 -11.61 -20.25
CA GLY A 604 -1.63 -10.92 -19.14
C GLY A 604 -2.64 -10.12 -18.32
N ILE A 605 -3.31 -9.17 -18.98
CA ILE A 605 -4.37 -8.34 -18.37
C ILE A 605 -5.66 -8.46 -19.19
N LEU A 606 -6.78 -8.74 -18.53
CA LEU A 606 -8.12 -8.75 -19.10
C LEU A 606 -8.97 -7.64 -18.48
N ILE A 607 -9.51 -6.74 -19.31
CA ILE A 607 -10.47 -5.71 -18.91
C ILE A 607 -11.79 -5.96 -19.63
N SER A 608 -12.85 -6.29 -18.89
CA SER A 608 -14.15 -6.67 -19.45
C SER A 608 -15.33 -6.11 -18.67
N LYS A 609 -16.56 -6.25 -19.19
CA LYS A 609 -17.83 -5.93 -18.50
C LYS A 609 -17.82 -4.55 -17.80
N ASN A 610 -17.46 -3.51 -18.54
CA ASN A 610 -17.30 -2.14 -18.05
C ASN A 610 -16.21 -1.95 -16.97
N GLY A 611 -15.24 -2.86 -16.89
CA GLY A 611 -14.02 -2.65 -16.12
C GLY A 611 -13.24 -1.43 -16.61
N ALA A 612 -12.64 -0.71 -15.68
CA ALA A 612 -11.87 0.50 -15.93
C ALA A 612 -10.58 0.48 -15.10
N GLY A 613 -9.86 1.59 -15.05
CA GLY A 613 -8.63 1.69 -14.26
C GLY A 613 -7.46 2.22 -15.07
N ILE A 614 -6.35 2.42 -14.36
CA ILE A 614 -5.12 2.95 -14.92
C ILE A 614 -4.06 1.86 -14.84
N MET A 615 -3.60 1.40 -16.00
CA MET A 615 -2.47 0.48 -16.14
C MET A 615 -1.27 1.29 -16.65
N GLU A 616 -0.32 1.55 -15.77
CA GLU A 616 0.79 2.46 -16.06
C GLU A 616 2.15 1.81 -15.77
N ASP A 617 3.13 1.98 -16.65
CA ASP A 617 4.52 1.53 -16.41
C ASP A 617 4.63 0.00 -16.08
N ASN A 618 3.77 -0.86 -16.63
CA ASN A 618 3.84 -2.31 -16.42
C ASN A 618 4.66 -3.03 -17.52
N TYR A 619 5.22 -4.18 -17.16
CA TYR A 619 5.93 -5.09 -18.06
C TYR A 619 5.07 -6.33 -18.27
N ILE A 620 4.59 -6.54 -19.50
CA ILE A 620 3.67 -7.63 -19.84
C ILE A 620 4.27 -8.43 -20.99
N PHE A 621 4.68 -9.67 -20.75
CA PHE A 621 5.47 -10.43 -21.72
C PHE A 621 5.34 -11.94 -21.63
N ASN A 622 5.70 -12.67 -22.70
CA ASN A 622 5.70 -14.15 -22.74
C ASN A 622 4.35 -14.83 -22.39
N ASN A 623 3.22 -14.13 -22.47
CA ASN A 623 1.91 -14.73 -22.21
C ASN A 623 1.44 -15.55 -23.42
N ALA A 624 0.70 -16.63 -23.17
CA ALA A 624 0.26 -17.58 -24.20
C ALA A 624 -0.87 -17.03 -25.11
N PHE A 625 -1.63 -16.07 -24.60
CA PHE A 625 -2.73 -15.36 -25.27
C PHE A 625 -2.41 -13.86 -25.29
N PRO A 626 -3.28 -12.99 -25.86
CA PRO A 626 -2.92 -11.58 -26.01
C PRO A 626 -2.49 -10.95 -24.69
N ALA A 627 -1.42 -10.15 -24.73
CA ALA A 627 -0.84 -9.62 -23.50
C ALA A 627 -1.83 -8.72 -22.75
N VAL A 628 -2.61 -7.92 -23.48
CA VAL A 628 -3.76 -7.18 -22.93
C VAL A 628 -5.00 -7.43 -23.76
N VAL A 629 -6.13 -7.70 -23.09
CA VAL A 629 -7.45 -7.86 -23.71
C VAL A 629 -8.40 -6.81 -23.16
N ILE A 630 -9.12 -6.12 -24.04
CA ILE A 630 -10.19 -5.18 -23.69
C ILE A 630 -11.47 -5.59 -24.39
N SER A 631 -12.50 -5.94 -23.62
CA SER A 631 -13.77 -6.42 -24.18
C SER A 631 -15.00 -5.89 -23.45
N ASP A 632 -16.18 -6.10 -24.03
CA ASP A 632 -17.48 -5.98 -23.35
C ASP A 632 -17.67 -4.62 -22.64
N GLY A 633 -17.33 -3.52 -23.33
CA GLY A 633 -17.43 -2.17 -22.78
C GLY A 633 -16.29 -1.77 -21.82
N GLY A 634 -15.26 -2.61 -21.66
CA GLY A 634 -14.06 -2.27 -20.91
C GLY A 634 -13.44 -0.96 -21.43
N ASN A 635 -13.04 -0.07 -20.52
CA ASN A 635 -12.59 1.27 -20.86
C ASN A 635 -11.39 1.72 -19.98
N PRO A 636 -10.22 1.10 -20.16
CA PRO A 636 -9.03 1.42 -19.38
C PRO A 636 -8.24 2.62 -19.92
N ILE A 637 -7.31 3.12 -19.10
CA ILE A 637 -6.15 3.90 -19.56
C ILE A 637 -4.93 2.98 -19.50
N LEU A 638 -4.30 2.71 -20.65
CA LEU A 638 -3.03 2.02 -20.78
C LEU A 638 -1.94 3.04 -21.12
N ARG A 639 -1.02 3.32 -20.20
CA ARG A 639 0.02 4.33 -20.39
C ARG A 639 1.42 3.82 -20.10
N ARG A 640 2.40 4.10 -20.98
CA ARG A 640 3.83 3.79 -20.74
C ARG A 640 4.14 2.33 -20.39
N ASN A 641 3.33 1.38 -20.84
CA ASN A 641 3.58 -0.04 -20.63
C ASN A 641 4.56 -0.59 -21.68
N LEU A 642 5.30 -1.63 -21.30
CA LEU A 642 6.10 -2.45 -22.20
C LEU A 642 5.39 -3.79 -22.42
N ILE A 643 4.97 -4.04 -23.65
CA ILE A 643 4.18 -5.21 -24.05
C ILE A 643 4.94 -5.96 -25.14
N TYR A 644 5.50 -7.13 -24.83
CA TYR A 644 6.46 -7.74 -25.74
C TYR A 644 6.63 -9.25 -25.62
N ASP A 645 7.24 -9.86 -26.64
CA ASP A 645 7.56 -11.29 -26.70
C ASP A 645 6.35 -12.21 -26.40
N GLY A 646 5.12 -11.75 -26.66
CA GLY A 646 3.89 -12.53 -26.48
C GLY A 646 3.70 -13.59 -27.56
N GLN A 647 3.04 -14.70 -27.21
CA GLN A 647 2.74 -15.77 -28.17
C GLN A 647 1.54 -15.48 -29.07
N ASP A 648 0.84 -14.37 -28.82
CA ASP A 648 -0.33 -13.89 -29.57
C ASP A 648 -0.22 -12.36 -29.78
N MET A 649 -1.33 -11.64 -29.89
CA MET A 649 -1.40 -10.19 -30.09
C MET A 649 -0.84 -9.42 -28.88
N GLY A 650 -0.30 -8.24 -29.10
CA GLY A 650 0.08 -7.35 -28.00
C GLY A 650 -1.15 -6.85 -27.22
N ILE A 651 -2.04 -6.16 -27.91
CA ILE A 651 -3.32 -5.68 -27.36
C ILE A 651 -4.45 -6.12 -28.28
N PHE A 652 -5.47 -6.78 -27.72
CA PHE A 652 -6.68 -7.15 -28.45
C PHE A 652 -7.93 -6.47 -27.88
N ILE A 653 -8.62 -5.70 -28.71
CA ILE A 653 -9.78 -4.89 -28.34
C ILE A 653 -10.97 -5.37 -29.15
N TYR A 654 -11.98 -5.95 -28.50
CA TYR A 654 -13.13 -6.54 -29.20
C TYR A 654 -14.46 -6.36 -28.46
N ASN A 655 -15.57 -6.65 -29.13
CA ASN A 655 -16.92 -6.58 -28.56
C ASN A 655 -17.21 -5.27 -27.81
N LYS A 656 -17.10 -4.14 -28.53
CA LYS A 656 -17.30 -2.78 -28.00
C LYS A 656 -16.29 -2.39 -26.90
N GLY A 657 -15.07 -2.90 -26.98
CA GLY A 657 -13.96 -2.44 -26.15
C GLY A 657 -13.61 -0.97 -26.46
N MET A 658 -13.22 -0.24 -25.44
CA MET A 658 -12.87 1.18 -25.49
C MET A 658 -11.51 1.40 -24.82
N GLY A 659 -11.16 2.64 -24.54
CA GLY A 659 -9.99 2.99 -23.74
C GLY A 659 -9.02 3.94 -24.43
N LEU A 660 -8.12 4.48 -23.62
CA LEU A 660 -7.00 5.31 -24.07
C LEU A 660 -5.71 4.49 -23.96
N ILE A 661 -5.10 4.20 -25.10
CA ILE A 661 -3.82 3.51 -25.20
C ILE A 661 -2.77 4.52 -25.64
N GLU A 662 -1.87 4.89 -24.74
CA GLU A 662 -0.88 5.93 -25.02
C GLU A 662 0.54 5.69 -24.50
N ASP A 663 1.52 6.19 -25.23
CA ASP A 663 2.94 6.13 -24.86
C ASP A 663 3.46 4.70 -24.58
N ASN A 664 2.80 3.66 -25.08
CA ASN A 664 3.21 2.27 -24.87
C ASN A 664 4.24 1.82 -25.91
N LYS A 665 5.08 0.87 -25.52
CA LYS A 665 6.00 0.15 -26.43
C LYS A 665 5.50 -1.27 -26.61
N ILE A 666 5.11 -1.61 -27.83
CA ILE A 666 4.52 -2.90 -28.17
C ILE A 666 5.39 -3.56 -29.23
N TYR A 667 6.08 -4.66 -28.92
CA TYR A 667 7.06 -5.22 -29.87
C TYR A 667 7.27 -6.74 -29.78
N ASN A 668 7.80 -7.35 -30.83
CA ASN A 668 8.15 -8.79 -30.89
C ASN A 668 7.00 -9.77 -30.56
N ASN A 669 5.74 -9.36 -30.74
CA ASN A 669 4.61 -10.25 -30.51
C ASN A 669 4.41 -11.18 -31.72
N ASN A 670 3.97 -12.41 -31.47
CA ASN A 670 3.80 -13.42 -32.52
C ASN A 670 2.62 -13.13 -33.47
N HIS A 671 1.69 -12.25 -33.09
CA HIS A 671 0.63 -11.76 -33.97
C HIS A 671 0.68 -10.23 -34.07
N ALA A 672 -0.48 -9.60 -34.31
CA ALA A 672 -0.56 -8.16 -34.47
C ALA A 672 -0.14 -7.44 -33.19
N GLY A 673 0.51 -6.28 -33.34
CA GLY A 673 0.83 -5.44 -32.19
C GLY A 673 -0.44 -5.00 -31.47
N VAL A 674 -1.38 -4.43 -32.22
CA VAL A 674 -2.73 -4.09 -31.74
C VAL A 674 -3.78 -4.61 -32.71
N ALA A 675 -4.84 -5.20 -32.19
CA ALA A 675 -5.98 -5.67 -32.97
C ALA A 675 -7.29 -5.06 -32.44
N ILE A 676 -8.13 -4.55 -33.34
CA ILE A 676 -9.41 -3.89 -33.02
C ILE A 676 -10.53 -4.53 -33.80
N SER A 677 -11.59 -4.97 -33.12
CA SER A 677 -12.74 -5.62 -33.77
C SER A 677 -14.07 -5.46 -33.04
N GLY A 678 -15.15 -5.91 -33.68
CA GLY A 678 -16.46 -6.06 -33.02
C GLY A 678 -17.02 -4.74 -32.52
N LYS A 679 -16.98 -3.68 -33.34
CA LYS A 679 -17.45 -2.33 -33.02
C LYS A 679 -16.75 -1.68 -31.82
N SER A 680 -15.52 -2.11 -31.56
CA SER A 680 -14.64 -1.45 -30.58
C SER A 680 -14.13 -0.13 -31.15
N ASN A 681 -14.03 0.89 -30.31
CA ASN A 681 -13.67 2.24 -30.73
C ASN A 681 -12.68 2.90 -29.73
N PRO A 682 -11.43 2.38 -29.64
CA PRO A 682 -10.43 2.92 -28.74
C PRO A 682 -9.78 4.20 -29.29
N LYS A 683 -9.12 4.96 -28.41
CA LYS A 683 -8.18 6.02 -28.79
C LYS A 683 -6.74 5.55 -28.57
N ILE A 684 -5.94 5.53 -29.62
CA ILE A 684 -4.56 5.01 -29.63
C ILE A 684 -3.62 6.13 -30.07
N ARG A 685 -2.70 6.56 -29.20
CA ARG A 685 -1.78 7.66 -29.53
C ARG A 685 -0.38 7.56 -28.96
N TYR A 686 0.62 8.12 -29.65
CA TYR A 686 2.00 8.17 -29.18
C TYR A 686 2.62 6.80 -28.86
N ASN A 687 2.06 5.70 -29.38
CA ASN A 687 2.60 4.37 -29.16
C ASN A 687 3.68 4.06 -30.18
N ARG A 688 4.64 3.23 -29.78
CA ARG A 688 5.62 2.61 -30.67
C ARG A 688 5.28 1.13 -30.83
N ILE A 689 4.95 0.72 -32.04
CA ILE A 689 4.53 -0.64 -32.38
C ILE A 689 5.52 -1.20 -33.40
N SER A 690 6.29 -2.23 -33.04
CA SER A 690 7.30 -2.75 -33.95
C SER A 690 7.57 -4.24 -33.90
N ASP A 691 8.19 -4.75 -34.96
CA ASP A 691 8.81 -6.07 -34.99
C ASP A 691 7.86 -7.26 -34.68
N GLY A 692 6.55 -7.07 -34.87
CA GLY A 692 5.56 -8.14 -34.78
C GLY A 692 5.65 -9.10 -35.98
N LYS A 693 5.20 -10.35 -35.81
CA LYS A 693 5.16 -11.34 -36.91
C LYS A 693 3.94 -11.18 -37.84
N LEU A 694 2.95 -10.39 -37.44
CA LEU A 694 1.83 -9.97 -38.30
C LEU A 694 1.79 -8.44 -38.41
N SER A 695 0.62 -7.87 -38.72
CA SER A 695 0.43 -6.45 -38.96
C SER A 695 0.68 -5.63 -37.68
N GLY A 696 1.21 -4.41 -37.80
CA GLY A 696 1.43 -3.56 -36.63
C GLY A 696 0.11 -3.26 -35.92
N ILE A 697 -0.86 -2.74 -36.67
CA ILE A 697 -2.24 -2.57 -36.22
C ILE A 697 -3.19 -3.28 -37.19
N LEU A 698 -4.08 -4.12 -36.69
CA LEU A 698 -5.13 -4.81 -37.44
C LEU A 698 -6.50 -4.29 -37.01
N ILE A 699 -7.30 -3.77 -37.95
CA ILE A 699 -8.67 -3.32 -37.73
C ILE A 699 -9.61 -4.16 -38.60
N TYR A 700 -10.48 -4.93 -37.98
CA TYR A 700 -11.30 -5.92 -38.67
C TYR A 700 -12.65 -6.16 -38.01
N LYS A 701 -13.59 -6.79 -38.71
CA LYS A 701 -14.94 -7.13 -38.20
C LYS A 701 -15.64 -5.91 -37.60
N ASN A 702 -15.81 -4.87 -38.40
CA ASN A 702 -16.42 -3.61 -37.98
C ASN A 702 -15.66 -2.91 -36.82
N GLY A 703 -14.33 -3.09 -36.72
CA GLY A 703 -13.50 -2.34 -35.79
C GLY A 703 -13.42 -0.86 -36.17
N GLU A 704 -13.41 0.01 -35.18
CA GLU A 704 -13.29 1.47 -35.35
C GLU A 704 -12.09 1.99 -34.54
N GLY A 705 -12.00 3.29 -34.31
CA GLY A 705 -11.01 3.89 -33.43
C GLY A 705 -10.36 5.14 -34.01
N ILE A 706 -9.77 5.94 -33.13
CA ILE A 706 -8.90 7.05 -33.49
C ILE A 706 -7.47 6.64 -33.19
N ILE A 707 -6.68 6.48 -34.25
CA ILE A 707 -5.26 6.11 -34.18
C ILE A 707 -4.47 7.33 -34.64
N GLU A 708 -3.84 8.03 -33.70
CA GLU A 708 -3.14 9.29 -33.97
C GLU A 708 -1.70 9.33 -33.45
N ASP A 709 -0.80 9.96 -34.18
CA ASP A 709 0.56 10.24 -33.68
C ASP A 709 1.34 8.99 -33.21
N ASN A 710 1.11 7.81 -33.80
CA ASN A 710 1.82 6.57 -33.49
C ASN A 710 2.99 6.32 -34.46
N THR A 711 3.99 5.58 -34.00
CA THR A 711 5.09 5.06 -34.86
C THR A 711 4.96 3.55 -35.01
N ILE A 712 4.85 3.08 -36.25
CA ILE A 712 4.61 1.68 -36.60
C ILE A 712 5.72 1.23 -37.56
N SER A 713 6.54 0.24 -37.18
CA SER A 713 7.73 -0.10 -37.97
C SER A 713 8.19 -1.56 -37.86
N GLY A 714 8.91 -2.07 -38.87
CA GLY A 714 9.62 -3.37 -38.77
C GLY A 714 8.75 -4.64 -38.74
N ASN A 715 7.42 -4.49 -38.75
CA ASN A 715 6.47 -5.59 -38.72
C ASN A 715 6.60 -6.47 -39.98
N ALA A 716 6.36 -7.78 -39.83
CA ALA A 716 6.54 -8.75 -40.91
C ALA A 716 5.44 -8.69 -41.99
N HIS A 717 4.23 -8.27 -41.59
CA HIS A 717 3.13 -7.97 -42.52
C HIS A 717 2.93 -6.44 -42.63
N SER A 718 1.73 -6.00 -43.00
CA SER A 718 1.43 -4.60 -43.23
C SER A 718 1.64 -3.76 -41.97
N GLY A 719 2.04 -2.50 -42.13
CA GLY A 719 2.11 -1.58 -41.00
C GLY A 719 0.74 -1.44 -40.33
N VAL A 720 -0.26 -1.09 -41.12
CA VAL A 720 -1.68 -1.08 -40.73
C VAL A 720 -2.49 -1.91 -41.70
N GLU A 721 -3.45 -2.67 -41.20
CA GLU A 721 -4.37 -3.47 -41.99
C GLU A 721 -5.82 -3.15 -41.60
N ILE A 722 -6.64 -2.79 -42.59
CA ILE A 722 -8.06 -2.50 -42.43
C ILE A 722 -8.84 -3.48 -43.32
N THR A 723 -9.57 -4.39 -42.70
CA THR A 723 -10.29 -5.46 -43.40
C THR A 723 -11.65 -5.71 -42.76
N GLU A 724 -12.46 -6.62 -43.33
CA GLU A 724 -13.77 -7.05 -42.80
C GLU A 724 -14.63 -5.87 -42.28
N GLU A 725 -14.86 -4.86 -43.12
CA GLU A 725 -15.63 -3.64 -42.80
C GLU A 725 -15.04 -2.76 -41.67
N GLY A 726 -13.74 -2.86 -41.38
CA GLY A 726 -13.05 -1.94 -40.48
C GLY A 726 -13.15 -0.49 -40.95
N ASN A 727 -13.30 0.46 -40.01
CA ASN A 727 -13.52 1.87 -40.32
C ASN A 727 -12.84 2.82 -39.30
N PRO A 728 -11.50 2.84 -39.24
CA PRO A 728 -10.78 3.71 -38.32
C PRO A 728 -10.58 5.13 -38.87
N THR A 729 -10.16 6.04 -37.99
CA THR A 729 -9.46 7.28 -38.38
C THR A 729 -7.97 7.13 -38.08
N LEU A 730 -7.14 7.22 -39.12
CA LEU A 730 -5.68 7.24 -39.04
C LEU A 730 -5.19 8.67 -39.29
N TYR A 731 -4.55 9.27 -38.30
CA TYR A 731 -4.15 10.67 -38.35
C TYR A 731 -2.72 10.92 -37.86
N ARG A 732 -1.85 11.56 -38.65
CA ARG A 732 -0.45 11.87 -38.25
C ARG A 732 0.37 10.68 -37.74
N ASN A 733 0.12 9.48 -38.24
CA ASN A 733 0.94 8.33 -37.90
C ASN A 733 2.17 8.24 -38.82
N ARG A 734 3.24 7.67 -38.29
CA ARG A 734 4.45 7.32 -39.03
C ARG A 734 4.49 5.81 -39.22
N ILE A 735 4.42 5.36 -40.47
CA ILE A 735 4.38 3.95 -40.86
C ILE A 735 5.56 3.67 -41.78
N ASP A 736 6.59 3.03 -41.25
CA ASP A 736 7.86 2.95 -41.95
C ASP A 736 8.66 1.66 -41.75
N HIS A 737 9.56 1.37 -42.70
CA HIS A 737 10.43 0.19 -42.63
C HIS A 737 9.67 -1.12 -42.42
N GLY A 738 8.42 -1.21 -42.90
CA GLY A 738 7.64 -2.44 -42.90
C GLY A 738 8.20 -3.44 -43.93
N LYS A 739 8.10 -4.74 -43.63
CA LYS A 739 8.56 -5.81 -44.54
C LYS A 739 7.52 -6.14 -45.63
N ASN A 740 6.38 -5.47 -45.62
CA ASN A 740 5.28 -5.62 -46.56
C ASN A 740 4.69 -4.23 -46.94
N VAL A 741 3.39 -4.13 -47.23
CA VAL A 741 2.68 -2.88 -47.53
C VAL A 741 2.66 -1.94 -46.32
N GLY A 742 2.71 -0.63 -46.52
CA GLY A 742 2.54 0.33 -45.43
C GLY A 742 1.14 0.24 -44.81
N ILE A 743 0.10 0.51 -45.61
CA ILE A 743 -1.31 0.32 -45.22
C ILE A 743 -2.02 -0.59 -46.22
N LEU A 744 -2.60 -1.70 -45.74
CA LEU A 744 -3.47 -2.56 -46.52
C LEU A 744 -4.94 -2.29 -46.18
N ILE A 745 -5.78 -2.12 -47.20
CA ILE A 745 -7.22 -1.89 -47.06
C ILE A 745 -7.94 -2.88 -47.97
N ALA A 746 -8.64 -3.83 -47.39
CA ALA A 746 -9.23 -4.98 -48.08
C ALA A 746 -10.63 -5.30 -47.55
N GLU A 747 -11.31 -6.28 -48.13
CA GLU A 747 -12.60 -6.84 -47.69
C GLU A 747 -13.62 -5.78 -47.21
N SER A 748 -13.96 -4.83 -48.09
CA SER A 748 -14.88 -3.72 -47.79
C SER A 748 -14.43 -2.78 -46.66
N GLY A 749 -13.13 -2.75 -46.36
CA GLY A 749 -12.52 -1.82 -45.43
C GLY A 749 -12.72 -0.36 -45.84
N LEU A 750 -12.95 0.48 -44.84
CA LEU A 750 -13.20 1.91 -44.94
C LEU A 750 -12.17 2.68 -44.11
N GLY A 751 -12.43 3.96 -43.86
CA GLY A 751 -11.66 4.77 -42.93
C GLY A 751 -11.22 6.10 -43.51
N LEU A 752 -10.88 7.02 -42.60
CA LEU A 752 -10.25 8.29 -42.92
C LEU A 752 -8.76 8.18 -42.65
N ILE A 753 -7.94 8.41 -43.68
CA ILE A 753 -6.48 8.33 -43.62
C ILE A 753 -5.96 9.71 -43.97
N GLU A 754 -5.59 10.48 -42.95
CA GLU A 754 -5.23 11.89 -43.10
C GLU A 754 -3.85 12.23 -42.51
N ASP A 755 -3.06 13.00 -43.25
CA ASP A 755 -1.77 13.56 -42.81
C ASP A 755 -0.77 12.53 -42.23
N ASN A 756 -0.78 11.28 -42.73
CA ASN A 756 0.17 10.24 -42.31
C ASN A 756 1.46 10.26 -43.15
N ASP A 757 2.57 9.82 -42.56
CA ASP A 757 3.87 9.61 -43.23
C ASP A 757 4.13 8.12 -43.42
N ILE A 758 4.04 7.63 -44.66
CA ILE A 758 4.09 6.23 -45.05
C ILE A 758 5.29 6.02 -45.97
N SER A 759 6.38 5.48 -45.44
CA SER A 759 7.63 5.47 -46.19
C SER A 759 8.56 4.30 -45.92
N ASN A 760 9.44 3.99 -46.88
CA ASN A 760 10.46 2.94 -46.74
C ASN A 760 9.88 1.54 -46.46
N ASN A 761 8.65 1.26 -46.90
CA ASN A 761 8.06 -0.08 -46.80
C ASN A 761 8.51 -0.93 -48.01
N ALA A 762 8.62 -2.25 -47.82
CA ALA A 762 9.17 -3.13 -48.86
C ALA A 762 8.25 -3.30 -50.08
N GLN A 763 6.93 -3.11 -49.91
CA GLN A 763 5.94 -3.18 -50.98
C GLN A 763 5.33 -1.81 -51.27
N ALA A 764 4.04 -1.74 -51.61
CA ALA A 764 3.36 -0.49 -51.86
C ALA A 764 3.26 0.34 -50.57
N GLY A 765 3.17 1.67 -50.71
CA GLY A 765 2.85 2.53 -49.58
C GLY A 765 1.45 2.21 -49.04
N VAL A 766 0.46 2.21 -49.93
CA VAL A 766 -0.92 1.82 -49.63
C VAL A 766 -1.47 0.89 -50.70
N GLU A 767 -2.14 -0.18 -50.29
CA GLU A 767 -2.84 -1.14 -51.16
C GLU A 767 -4.34 -1.14 -50.85
N ILE A 768 -5.17 -1.03 -51.89
CA ILE A 768 -6.63 -0.98 -51.80
C ILE A 768 -7.24 -2.07 -52.68
N ARG A 769 -7.93 -3.04 -52.07
CA ARG A 769 -8.49 -4.19 -52.79
C ARG A 769 -9.83 -4.66 -52.23
N GLU A 770 -10.45 -5.61 -52.91
CA GLU A 770 -11.64 -6.34 -52.44
C GLU A 770 -12.77 -5.41 -51.95
N PHE A 771 -13.20 -4.50 -52.82
CA PHE A 771 -14.28 -3.54 -52.56
C PHE A 771 -14.03 -2.54 -51.42
N ALA A 772 -12.80 -2.42 -50.94
CA ALA A 772 -12.40 -1.36 -50.00
C ALA A 772 -12.62 0.04 -50.59
N CYS A 773 -12.98 1.01 -49.74
CA CYS A 773 -13.32 2.37 -50.16
C CYS A 773 -12.93 3.44 -49.11
N PRO A 774 -11.63 3.67 -48.86
CA PRO A 774 -11.18 4.68 -47.91
C PRO A 774 -11.32 6.12 -48.42
N ILE A 775 -11.16 7.07 -47.50
CA ILE A 775 -10.90 8.48 -47.79
C ILE A 775 -9.46 8.80 -47.38
N MET A 776 -8.62 9.18 -48.34
CA MET A 776 -7.21 9.47 -48.15
C MET A 776 -6.91 10.93 -48.50
N LYS A 777 -6.38 11.70 -47.54
CA LYS A 777 -6.12 13.13 -47.71
C LYS A 777 -4.81 13.58 -47.08
N GLY A 778 -4.00 14.37 -47.81
CA GLY A 778 -2.84 15.04 -47.20
C GLY A 778 -1.69 14.11 -46.79
N ASN A 779 -1.69 12.84 -47.18
CA ASN A 779 -0.68 11.88 -46.75
C ASN A 779 0.61 12.05 -47.55
N ARG A 780 1.74 11.76 -46.91
CA ARG A 780 3.06 11.65 -47.54
C ARG A 780 3.38 10.16 -47.70
N ILE A 781 3.38 9.67 -48.94
CA ILE A 781 3.56 8.26 -49.28
C ILE A 781 4.75 8.16 -50.23
N ASN A 782 5.96 7.88 -49.72
CA ASN A 782 7.15 7.92 -50.54
C ASN A 782 8.22 6.89 -50.18
N LYS A 783 9.18 6.69 -51.08
CA LYS A 783 10.34 5.79 -50.86
C LYS A 783 9.94 4.36 -50.56
N ASN A 784 8.76 3.92 -50.98
CA ASN A 784 8.33 2.54 -50.83
C ASN A 784 8.89 1.69 -51.99
N GLY A 785 9.05 0.39 -51.74
CA GLY A 785 9.66 -0.57 -52.66
C GLY A 785 8.81 -0.87 -53.89
N ASN A 786 7.51 -0.54 -53.84
CA ASN A 786 6.59 -0.63 -54.96
C ASN A 786 5.94 0.74 -55.26
N TYR A 787 4.72 0.77 -55.81
CA TYR A 787 3.95 2.00 -56.04
C TYR A 787 3.61 2.74 -54.75
N GLY A 788 3.39 4.05 -54.83
CA GLY A 788 2.84 4.82 -53.72
C GLY A 788 1.47 4.29 -53.30
N ILE A 789 0.53 4.25 -54.24
CA ILE A 789 -0.80 3.64 -54.05
C ILE A 789 -1.06 2.60 -55.14
N PHE A 790 -1.49 1.40 -54.75
CA PHE A 790 -1.86 0.32 -55.65
C PHE A 790 -3.32 -0.09 -55.43
N ILE A 791 -4.16 -0.07 -56.47
CA ILE A 791 -5.59 -0.41 -56.37
C ILE A 791 -5.91 -1.54 -57.34
N HIS A 792 -6.53 -2.61 -56.84
CA HIS A 792 -6.98 -3.76 -57.63
C HIS A 792 -8.22 -4.44 -57.01
N ASP A 793 -8.67 -5.56 -57.57
CA ASP A 793 -9.80 -6.37 -57.07
C ASP A 793 -11.04 -5.55 -56.67
N ASN A 794 -11.42 -4.60 -57.51
CA ASN A 794 -12.58 -3.72 -57.31
C ASN A 794 -12.49 -2.79 -56.08
N GLY A 795 -11.29 -2.47 -55.58
CA GLY A 795 -11.09 -1.38 -54.63
C GLY A 795 -11.57 -0.03 -55.19
N GLY A 796 -11.59 1.01 -54.37
CA GLY A 796 -11.96 2.37 -54.77
C GLY A 796 -11.64 3.38 -53.67
N GLY A 797 -12.33 4.52 -53.63
CA GLY A 797 -12.14 5.52 -52.58
C GLY A 797 -11.93 6.94 -53.09
N THR A 798 -11.68 7.86 -52.16
CA THR A 798 -11.40 9.27 -52.45
C THR A 798 -9.97 9.60 -52.05
N ILE A 799 -9.12 9.95 -53.02
CA ILE A 799 -7.68 10.15 -52.86
C ILE A 799 -7.32 11.59 -53.27
N VAL A 800 -7.07 12.44 -52.28
CA VAL A 800 -6.97 13.89 -52.50
C VAL A 800 -5.71 14.48 -51.85
N LYS A 801 -4.92 15.27 -52.59
CA LYS A 801 -3.78 16.05 -52.04
C LYS A 801 -2.72 15.22 -51.30
N ASN A 802 -2.38 14.05 -51.82
CA ASN A 802 -1.30 13.22 -51.27
C ASN A 802 0.02 13.47 -52.02
N ASP A 803 1.16 13.32 -51.35
CA ASP A 803 2.50 13.35 -51.93
C ASP A 803 2.99 11.92 -52.21
N LEU A 804 3.05 11.52 -53.48
CA LEU A 804 3.31 10.15 -53.94
C LEU A 804 4.69 9.98 -54.59
N ARG A 805 5.57 10.98 -54.47
CA ARG A 805 6.87 11.00 -55.14
C ARG A 805 7.84 9.95 -54.57
N ASP A 806 8.93 9.71 -55.30
CA ASP A 806 10.07 8.89 -54.85
C ASP A 806 9.74 7.41 -54.53
N ASN A 807 8.60 6.88 -54.96
CA ASN A 807 8.29 5.45 -54.87
C ASN A 807 8.91 4.67 -56.04
N SER A 808 9.36 3.44 -55.79
CA SER A 808 10.25 2.73 -56.72
C SER A 808 9.58 2.34 -58.06
N HIS A 809 8.27 2.13 -58.06
CA HIS A 809 7.50 1.79 -59.27
C HIS A 809 6.60 2.94 -59.76
N GLY A 810 6.66 4.11 -59.10
CA GLY A 810 5.87 5.29 -59.46
C GLY A 810 4.79 5.62 -58.41
N PRO A 811 4.04 6.71 -58.66
CA PRO A 811 3.12 7.26 -57.66
C PRO A 811 1.87 6.39 -57.45
N PHE A 812 1.34 5.79 -58.52
CA PHE A 812 -0.03 5.25 -58.54
C PHE A 812 -0.19 4.14 -59.60
N GLU A 813 -0.91 3.06 -59.29
CA GLU A 813 -1.24 1.97 -60.22
C GLU A 813 -2.67 1.45 -60.02
N LEU A 814 -3.35 1.13 -61.13
CA LEU A 814 -4.70 0.56 -61.18
C LEU A 814 -4.70 -0.76 -61.98
N GLN A 815 -4.92 -1.88 -61.29
CA GLN A 815 -5.05 -3.19 -61.94
C GLN A 815 -6.51 -3.68 -61.92
N ASP A 816 -6.91 -4.42 -62.95
CA ASP A 816 -8.25 -5.02 -63.10
C ASP A 816 -9.39 -4.00 -63.01
N TRP A 817 -9.12 -2.78 -63.47
CA TRP A 817 -10.08 -1.69 -63.53
C TRP A 817 -10.87 -1.68 -64.84
N ASP A 818 -11.73 -2.68 -65.05
CA ASP A 818 -12.62 -2.70 -66.22
C ASP A 818 -13.74 -1.65 -66.08
N ILE A 819 -13.66 -0.59 -66.90
CA ILE A 819 -14.63 0.51 -66.98
C ILE A 819 -15.83 0.10 -67.85
N SER A 820 -15.68 -0.90 -68.71
CA SER A 820 -16.69 -1.28 -69.70
C SER A 820 -17.83 -2.11 -69.10
N SER A 821 -17.60 -2.83 -68.00
CA SER A 821 -18.60 -3.62 -67.27
C SER A 821 -18.27 -3.73 -65.78
N PRO A 822 -18.36 -2.62 -65.01
CA PRO A 822 -18.04 -2.64 -63.59
C PRO A 822 -19.00 -3.57 -62.83
N PRO A 823 -18.52 -4.37 -61.87
CA PRO A 823 -19.39 -5.21 -61.05
C PRO A 823 -20.42 -4.37 -60.28
N PRO A 824 -21.64 -4.91 -60.05
CA PRO A 824 -22.63 -4.23 -59.24
C PRO A 824 -22.06 -3.96 -57.84
N ASN A 825 -22.24 -2.74 -57.36
CA ASN A 825 -21.71 -2.22 -56.08
C ASN A 825 -20.20 -1.95 -56.03
N ARG A 826 -19.49 -1.86 -57.16
CA ARG A 826 -18.12 -1.35 -57.19
C ARG A 826 -18.06 0.07 -56.57
N PRO A 827 -17.16 0.34 -55.61
CA PRO A 827 -16.99 1.68 -55.06
C PRO A 827 -16.50 2.67 -56.12
N LYS A 828 -16.89 3.94 -55.99
CA LYS A 828 -16.37 5.00 -56.85
C LYS A 828 -14.92 5.30 -56.49
N LEU A 829 -14.10 5.55 -57.51
CA LEU A 829 -12.75 6.07 -57.34
C LEU A 829 -12.72 7.55 -57.76
N THR A 830 -12.22 8.41 -56.87
CA THR A 830 -12.01 9.84 -57.11
C THR A 830 -10.58 10.19 -56.74
N VAL A 831 -9.81 10.72 -57.70
CA VAL A 831 -8.40 11.10 -57.52
C VAL A 831 -8.23 12.56 -57.90
N LEU A 832 -7.78 13.43 -56.98
CA LEU A 832 -7.68 14.88 -57.20
C LEU A 832 -6.44 15.49 -56.53
N ASP A 833 -5.79 16.45 -57.20
CA ASP A 833 -4.73 17.32 -56.65
C ASP A 833 -3.55 16.58 -55.98
N ASN A 834 -3.20 15.36 -56.38
CA ASN A 834 -2.03 14.63 -55.83
C ASN A 834 -0.72 15.09 -56.48
N LEU A 835 0.37 15.07 -55.71
CA LEU A 835 1.73 15.32 -56.20
C LEU A 835 2.35 13.98 -56.62
N GLU A 836 2.72 13.88 -57.89
CA GLU A 836 3.20 12.66 -58.55
C GLU A 836 4.68 12.73 -58.94
#